data_AF-A0A328S5D1-F1
#
_entry.id   AF-A0A328S5D1-F1
#
_cell.length_a   1.000
_cell.length_b   1.000
_cell.length_c   1.000
_cell.angle_alpha   90.00
_cell.angle_beta   90.00
_cell.angle_gamma   90.00
#
_symmetry.space_group_name_H-M   'P 1'
#
loop_
_entity.id
_entity.type
_entity.pdbx_description
1 polymer ?
#
loop_
_entity_poly.entity_id
_entity_poly.type
_entity_poly.pdbx_seq_one_letter_code
_entity_poly.pdbx_strand_id
1 'polypeptide(L)'
;MRLLPKEIGSECSLDEYNAYQYLLYHMPCWNEQLYLYTDTSTNGKYANYQLIADEEYLQPEKNNNYRIEKPFTNSHPHLQIQIDNINTLLTPENIGYTATLFIKKPTTPEQVTIEYTDETQTTQHITETINPDPTNNQEINDTLQDEAHPQTNIKEDYTPITIEATLENNILKIPLYKDTTESLPANTLISNYIELNLNLYKKPYIDIQNGIANEPDQILVNSVKELNLLIHYAPTDGTQTTIRLDSNNTYNLTKTLTIKEGQNIVLMGGTNTNAILNGTTPHRSIIVESGATLILRNITLTGNDATKCTYTKGKGGAVLVESKTHNKKNTYGTLICRNCTFKDNTATLGGAIYSWHAGLNIQKCTFTNNNATDGGAIYYYSNDIVLEMKDIYTKPGQTITPTVQVKTYTNTNVNNGEIEFYTQWDNKKHTATINNGKATFTTTIPADTKLKTTNILATYPGDSINDPEQCLNTIYIQQKEEYTATIGSIDTPVYRGDWITIYATIKDKNNNITNYPNGIFTFNNKVVNHTRSNDKYQLKIQIPETAPNTIPITFELEENDDYKSNKATYTIDNVINKPQTTTTSTNTGTSTTNLPANITGLLLYKNSVTNQNVTTSMIDNWINNGITDLYITINDWKNNTLLNNTINSAKNKNIRLHAKLNVFYDTSKSVQKWGASKGYIDLNRTETIKKLIDEITKLQIDGICLDYLRYPGTGDKSTGMNWNIPEKTKVDNITNTLKTLTDYIKSKGQYTTSMTVMPDTTYNPPAYGQHYSQLSPLVDYLIPLTYKYQYNQNDTWINNVINYINNQTKNKKIVPAIQTYTDDNHPTTTKITKSNLETTMKILIKQNKSQGIILYYEGAIETYPTPYNTLMEE
;
A
#
# COMPACT_ATOMS: atom_id res chain seq x y z
N MET A 1 2.28 -2.01 -15.25
CA MET A 1 2.81 -1.06 -14.24
C MET A 1 4.07 -0.45 -14.81
N ARG A 2 4.21 0.88 -14.86
CA ARG A 2 5.50 1.53 -15.11
C ARG A 2 5.99 2.03 -13.76
N LEU A 3 6.88 1.27 -13.14
CA LEU A 3 7.60 1.74 -11.97
C LEU A 3 8.73 2.62 -12.47
N LEU A 4 8.81 3.85 -11.94
CA LEU A 4 9.99 4.67 -12.18
C LEU A 4 11.16 4.03 -11.39
N PRO A 5 12.34 3.84 -12.01
CA PRO A 5 13.50 3.41 -11.27
C PRO A 5 13.82 4.46 -10.19
N LYS A 6 13.95 4.01 -8.94
CA LYS A 6 14.36 4.83 -7.80
C LYS A 6 15.76 4.41 -7.37
N GLU A 7 16.53 5.37 -6.85
CA GLU A 7 17.82 5.06 -6.26
C GLU A 7 17.64 4.17 -5.02
N ILE A 8 18.57 3.25 -4.82
CA ILE A 8 18.62 2.38 -3.64
C ILE A 8 18.67 3.27 -2.39
N GLY A 9 17.71 3.08 -1.47
CA GLY A 9 17.55 3.90 -0.26
C GLY A 9 16.46 4.98 -0.34
N SER A 10 15.81 5.18 -1.50
CA SER A 10 14.70 6.13 -1.64
C SER A 10 13.41 5.65 -0.96
N GLU A 11 12.61 6.58 -0.43
CA GLU A 11 11.29 6.27 0.10
C GLU A 11 10.37 5.68 -0.98
N CYS A 12 9.70 4.58 -0.64
CA CYS A 12 8.69 3.93 -1.46
C CYS A 12 7.34 3.92 -0.73
N SER A 13 6.28 4.21 -1.48
CA SER A 13 4.91 3.95 -1.01
C SER A 13 4.65 2.43 -0.95
N LEU A 14 3.68 2.02 -0.15
CA LEU A 14 3.28 0.61 0.00
C LEU A 14 2.90 -0.05 -1.35
N ASP A 15 2.33 0.72 -2.27
CA ASP A 15 1.95 0.22 -3.59
C ASP A 15 3.15 0.09 -4.54
N GLU A 16 4.09 1.05 -4.51
CA GLU A 16 5.37 0.93 -5.22
C GLU A 16 6.15 -0.28 -4.69
N TYR A 17 6.17 -0.46 -3.37
CA TYR A 17 6.77 -1.61 -2.70
C TYR A 17 6.17 -2.94 -3.18
N ASN A 18 4.85 -3.07 -3.17
CA ASN A 18 4.16 -4.29 -3.63
C ASN A 18 4.39 -4.56 -5.12
N ALA A 19 4.48 -3.50 -5.93
CA ALA A 19 4.79 -3.61 -7.34
C ALA A 19 6.26 -4.00 -7.58
N TYR A 20 7.22 -3.46 -6.82
CA TYR A 20 8.62 -3.91 -6.87
C TYR A 20 8.75 -5.36 -6.39
N GLN A 21 8.02 -5.78 -5.36
CA GLN A 21 7.95 -7.18 -4.94
C GLN A 21 7.37 -8.09 -6.02
N TYR A 22 6.30 -7.66 -6.70
CA TYR A 22 5.75 -8.42 -7.82
C TYR A 22 6.78 -8.57 -8.95
N LEU A 23 7.50 -7.49 -9.32
CA LEU A 23 8.59 -7.57 -10.31
C LEU A 23 9.72 -8.50 -9.86
N LEU A 24 10.14 -8.41 -8.59
CA LEU A 24 11.20 -9.25 -8.01
C LEU A 24 10.83 -10.75 -7.99
N TYR A 25 9.58 -11.07 -7.67
CA TYR A 25 9.14 -12.47 -7.53
C TYR A 25 8.62 -13.10 -8.83
N HIS A 26 7.99 -12.34 -9.73
CA HIS A 26 7.18 -12.85 -10.84
C HIS A 26 7.69 -12.48 -12.24
N MET A 27 8.66 -11.56 -12.39
CA MET A 27 9.27 -11.33 -13.71
C MET A 27 10.48 -12.25 -13.92
N PRO A 28 10.62 -12.87 -15.11
CA PRO A 28 11.80 -13.64 -15.49
C PRO A 28 13.01 -12.74 -15.78
N CYS A 29 12.99 -11.46 -15.38
CA CYS A 29 14.08 -10.52 -15.63
C CYS A 29 15.39 -10.91 -14.94
N TRP A 30 15.33 -11.80 -13.95
CA TRP A 30 16.48 -12.35 -13.23
C TRP A 30 17.12 -13.56 -13.93
N ASN A 31 16.50 -14.07 -14.99
CA ASN A 31 17.03 -15.15 -15.80
C ASN A 31 17.44 -14.59 -17.16
N GLU A 32 18.70 -14.82 -17.53
CA GLU A 32 19.21 -14.49 -18.85
C GLU A 32 19.50 -15.77 -19.62
N GLN A 33 18.83 -15.92 -20.77
CA GLN A 33 19.10 -16.96 -21.77
C GLN A 33 19.86 -16.32 -22.93
N LEU A 34 21.02 -16.90 -23.23
CA LEU A 34 21.90 -16.46 -24.30
C LEU A 34 22.17 -17.63 -25.23
N TYR A 35 22.23 -17.32 -26.52
CA TYR A 35 22.57 -18.28 -27.55
C TYR A 35 23.90 -17.87 -28.14
N LEU A 36 24.93 -18.66 -27.85
CA LEU A 36 26.28 -18.43 -28.33
C LEU A 36 26.51 -19.26 -29.59
N TYR A 37 27.05 -18.60 -30.60
CA TYR A 37 27.57 -19.23 -31.81
C TYR A 37 29.09 -19.12 -31.82
N THR A 38 29.75 -20.07 -32.46
CA THR A 38 31.21 -20.21 -32.54
C THR A 38 31.97 -18.92 -32.76
N ASP A 39 33.04 -18.72 -31.99
CA ASP A 39 33.99 -17.60 -32.02
C ASP A 39 33.38 -16.19 -32.03
N THR A 40 32.08 -16.04 -31.76
CA THR A 40 31.38 -14.75 -31.80
C THR A 40 31.23 -14.17 -30.39
N SER A 41 31.38 -12.85 -30.29
CA SER A 41 30.97 -12.10 -29.11
C SER A 41 29.48 -11.76 -29.21
N THR A 42 28.74 -11.95 -28.12
CA THR A 42 27.33 -11.58 -28.03
C THR A 42 27.10 -10.61 -26.88
N ASN A 43 26.25 -9.61 -27.10
CA ASN A 43 25.86 -8.65 -26.06
C ASN A 43 24.60 -9.16 -25.38
N GLY A 44 24.72 -9.56 -24.12
CA GLY A 44 23.56 -9.79 -23.27
C GLY A 44 23.11 -8.54 -22.54
N LYS A 45 22.05 -8.69 -21.75
CA LYS A 45 21.46 -7.66 -20.90
C LYS A 45 22.45 -7.12 -19.86
N TYR A 46 23.37 -7.96 -19.38
CA TYR A 46 24.22 -7.63 -18.24
C TYR A 46 25.73 -7.61 -18.55
N ALA A 47 26.16 -8.25 -19.62
CA ALA A 47 27.56 -8.37 -20.00
C ALA A 47 27.73 -8.71 -21.49
N ASN A 48 28.96 -8.55 -21.99
CA ASN A 48 29.37 -9.11 -23.28
C ASN A 48 30.04 -10.46 -23.03
N TYR A 49 29.69 -11.44 -23.87
CA TYR A 49 30.11 -12.82 -23.74
C TYR A 49 30.92 -13.21 -24.97
N GLN A 50 32.10 -13.78 -24.77
CA GLN A 50 32.93 -14.33 -25.83
C GLN A 50 33.16 -15.81 -25.60
N LEU A 51 32.82 -16.64 -26.59
CA LEU A 51 33.11 -18.08 -26.56
C LEU A 51 34.57 -18.32 -26.95
N ILE A 52 35.26 -19.14 -26.15
CA ILE A 52 36.66 -19.50 -26.33
C ILE A 52 36.79 -21.01 -26.13
N ALA A 53 37.50 -21.68 -27.03
CA ALA A 53 37.78 -23.11 -26.94
C ALA A 53 39.16 -23.36 -26.34
N ASP A 54 39.28 -24.47 -25.61
CA ASP A 54 40.58 -24.99 -25.19
C ASP A 54 41.30 -25.62 -26.40
N GLU A 55 42.22 -24.86 -27.00
CA GLU A 55 42.93 -25.23 -28.23
C GLU A 55 43.72 -26.55 -28.14
N GLU A 56 44.02 -27.04 -26.93
CA GLU A 56 44.76 -28.30 -26.75
C GLU A 56 43.89 -29.55 -26.97
N TYR A 57 42.56 -29.42 -26.86
CA TYR A 57 41.62 -30.54 -26.86
C TYR A 57 40.45 -30.39 -27.84
N LEU A 58 40.21 -29.18 -28.34
CA LEU A 58 39.09 -28.86 -29.23
C LEU A 58 39.62 -28.23 -30.51
N GLN A 59 39.13 -28.70 -31.65
CA GLN A 59 39.38 -28.04 -32.93
C GLN A 59 38.11 -27.66 -33.69
N PRO A 60 38.07 -26.44 -34.27
CA PRO A 60 36.98 -26.00 -35.11
C PRO A 60 37.02 -26.70 -36.48
N GLU A 61 35.86 -27.17 -36.93
CA GLU A 61 35.66 -27.83 -38.24
C GLU A 61 34.80 -26.98 -39.21
N LYS A 62 34.47 -27.52 -40.39
CA LYS A 62 33.52 -26.89 -41.32
C LYS A 62 32.21 -26.56 -40.61
N ASN A 63 31.68 -25.36 -40.88
CA ASN A 63 30.53 -24.75 -40.20
C ASN A 63 30.76 -24.45 -38.70
N ASN A 64 32.04 -24.37 -38.29
CA ASN A 64 32.55 -23.97 -36.99
C ASN A 64 32.22 -24.91 -35.80
N ASN A 65 31.66 -26.10 -36.02
CA ASN A 65 31.47 -27.07 -34.92
C ASN A 65 32.80 -27.41 -34.22
N TYR A 66 32.76 -27.77 -32.93
CA TYR A 66 33.95 -28.19 -32.19
C TYR A 66 34.06 -29.72 -32.18
N ARG A 67 35.19 -30.24 -32.68
CA ARG A 67 35.54 -31.66 -32.63
C ARG A 67 36.45 -31.93 -31.43
N ILE A 68 36.14 -32.99 -30.67
CA ILE A 68 37.00 -33.49 -29.60
C ILE A 68 38.20 -34.22 -30.19
N GLU A 69 39.42 -33.73 -29.94
CA GLU A 69 40.64 -34.31 -30.51
C GLU A 69 41.15 -35.55 -29.77
N LYS A 70 41.00 -35.58 -28.45
CA LYS A 70 41.53 -36.64 -27.58
C LYS A 70 40.44 -37.17 -26.65
N PRO A 71 40.39 -38.50 -26.39
CA PRO A 71 39.46 -39.06 -25.42
C PRO A 71 39.71 -38.49 -24.03
N PHE A 72 38.65 -38.46 -23.25
CA PHE A 72 38.63 -37.80 -21.96
C PHE A 72 39.19 -38.71 -20.81
N THR A 73 40.40 -38.45 -20.24
CA THR A 73 40.92 -38.76 -18.85
C THR A 73 40.76 -37.69 -17.71
N ASN A 74 40.19 -38.03 -16.54
CA ASN A 74 39.87 -37.30 -15.27
C ASN A 74 40.31 -35.83 -14.91
N SER A 75 40.83 -34.98 -15.81
CA SER A 75 41.23 -33.59 -15.55
C SER A 75 40.94 -32.66 -16.75
N HIS A 76 39.74 -32.79 -17.34
CA HIS A 76 39.37 -32.37 -18.71
C HIS A 76 39.34 -30.90 -19.13
N PRO A 77 39.32 -30.67 -20.47
CA PRO A 77 39.07 -29.39 -21.11
C PRO A 77 37.64 -28.89 -20.91
N HIS A 78 37.50 -27.58 -21.02
CA HIS A 78 36.26 -26.87 -20.86
C HIS A 78 36.01 -26.02 -22.10
N LEU A 79 34.74 -25.86 -22.49
CA LEU A 79 34.36 -24.68 -23.26
C LEU A 79 34.37 -23.49 -22.31
N GLN A 80 35.06 -22.43 -22.69
CA GLN A 80 35.22 -21.25 -21.85
C GLN A 80 34.37 -20.11 -22.41
N ILE A 81 33.69 -19.40 -21.52
CA ILE A 81 33.00 -18.17 -21.88
C ILE A 81 33.62 -17.05 -21.07
N GLN A 82 34.30 -16.14 -21.75
CA GLN A 82 34.82 -14.93 -21.13
C GLN A 82 33.70 -13.89 -21.00
N ILE A 83 33.62 -13.27 -19.82
CA ILE A 83 32.63 -12.25 -19.48
C ILE A 83 33.36 -10.91 -19.30
N ASP A 84 33.22 -9.99 -20.26
CA ASP A 84 34.09 -8.80 -20.32
C ASP A 84 33.72 -7.68 -19.33
N ASN A 85 32.49 -7.66 -18.77
CA ASN A 85 32.07 -6.79 -17.66
C ASN A 85 30.65 -7.14 -17.17
N ILE A 86 30.51 -7.55 -15.89
CA ILE A 86 29.19 -7.70 -15.24
C ILE A 86 28.82 -6.36 -14.59
N ASN A 87 27.63 -5.84 -14.89
CA ASN A 87 27.11 -4.65 -14.21
C ASN A 87 26.98 -4.92 -12.69
N THR A 88 27.47 -3.99 -11.87
CA THR A 88 27.74 -4.08 -10.40
C THR A 88 26.58 -4.54 -9.49
N LEU A 89 25.40 -4.81 -10.02
CA LEU A 89 24.18 -5.17 -9.28
C LEU A 89 24.09 -6.66 -8.90
N LEU A 90 24.95 -7.53 -9.44
CA LEU A 90 24.91 -8.98 -9.20
C LEU A 90 26.28 -9.48 -8.71
N THR A 91 26.33 -10.09 -7.52
CA THR A 91 27.54 -10.77 -7.05
C THR A 91 27.63 -12.18 -7.63
N PRO A 92 28.80 -12.59 -8.17
CA PRO A 92 29.00 -13.93 -8.78
C PRO A 92 28.55 -15.11 -7.92
N GLU A 93 28.60 -14.95 -6.60
CA GLU A 93 28.27 -15.98 -5.61
C GLU A 93 26.78 -16.36 -5.56
N ASN A 94 25.90 -15.56 -6.20
CA ASN A 94 24.45 -15.76 -6.17
C ASN A 94 23.85 -16.17 -7.52
N ILE A 95 24.66 -16.41 -8.54
CA ILE A 95 24.21 -16.83 -9.87
C ILE A 95 24.63 -18.28 -10.10
N GLY A 96 23.67 -19.11 -10.53
CA GLY A 96 23.87 -20.42 -11.11
C GLY A 96 24.03 -20.32 -12.62
N TYR A 97 25.01 -21.06 -13.12
CA TYR A 97 25.38 -21.07 -14.53
C TYR A 97 25.12 -22.46 -15.07
N THR A 98 24.24 -22.58 -16.06
CA THR A 98 23.98 -23.85 -16.75
C THR A 98 24.13 -23.64 -18.25
N ALA A 99 24.74 -24.59 -18.94
CA ALA A 99 24.88 -24.56 -20.39
C ALA A 99 24.33 -25.84 -21.00
N THR A 100 23.55 -25.72 -22.08
CA THR A 100 23.10 -26.86 -22.88
C THR A 100 23.97 -26.96 -24.13
N LEU A 101 24.70 -28.06 -24.22
CA LEU A 101 25.49 -28.46 -25.38
C LEU A 101 24.67 -29.43 -26.24
N PHE A 102 24.84 -29.36 -27.57
CA PHE A 102 24.15 -30.27 -28.50
C PHE A 102 25.19 -31.17 -29.18
N ILE A 103 25.13 -32.48 -28.91
CA ILE A 103 26.08 -33.47 -29.44
C ILE A 103 25.47 -34.20 -30.64
N LYS A 104 26.19 -34.29 -31.76
CA LYS A 104 25.68 -34.95 -32.98
C LYS A 104 25.38 -36.42 -32.71
N LYS A 105 24.20 -36.89 -33.11
CA LYS A 105 23.83 -38.32 -32.99
C LYS A 105 24.77 -39.16 -33.88
N PRO A 106 25.21 -40.35 -33.44
CA PRO A 106 25.99 -41.24 -34.28
C PRO A 106 25.12 -41.71 -35.45
N THR A 107 25.59 -41.52 -36.69
CA THR A 107 24.97 -42.12 -37.87
C THR A 107 25.32 -43.60 -37.90
N THR A 108 24.34 -44.48 -37.71
CA THR A 108 24.51 -45.92 -37.99
C THR A 108 24.85 -46.12 -39.46
N PRO A 109 25.83 -46.96 -39.82
CA PRO A 109 26.10 -47.26 -41.22
C PRO A 109 24.87 -47.95 -41.84
N GLU A 110 24.28 -47.35 -42.88
CA GLU A 110 23.19 -47.96 -43.63
C GLU A 110 23.75 -49.14 -44.45
N GLN A 111 23.18 -50.33 -44.23
CA GLN A 111 23.40 -51.46 -45.11
C GLN A 111 22.43 -51.37 -46.28
N VAL A 112 22.94 -51.11 -47.47
CA VAL A 112 22.14 -51.11 -48.69
C VAL A 112 22.19 -52.52 -49.28
N THR A 113 21.03 -53.17 -49.41
CA THR A 113 20.92 -54.43 -50.13
C THR A 113 20.49 -54.12 -51.56
N ILE A 114 21.35 -54.39 -52.52
CA ILE A 114 21.05 -54.22 -53.94
C ILE A 114 20.51 -55.55 -54.46
N GLU A 115 19.24 -55.52 -54.88
CA GLU A 115 18.65 -56.59 -55.68
C GLU A 115 18.97 -56.34 -57.15
N TYR A 116 19.62 -57.30 -57.79
CA TYR A 116 19.69 -57.32 -59.23
C TYR A 116 19.30 -58.70 -59.74
N THR A 117 18.65 -58.70 -60.90
CA THR A 117 18.27 -59.93 -61.60
C THR A 117 19.27 -60.09 -62.72
N ASP A 118 20.04 -61.17 -62.70
CA ASP A 118 20.97 -61.45 -63.80
C ASP A 118 20.21 -61.94 -65.05
N GLU A 119 20.93 -62.10 -66.16
CA GLU A 119 20.35 -62.50 -67.46
C GLU A 119 19.65 -63.87 -67.43
N THR A 120 19.79 -64.65 -66.35
CA THR A 120 19.11 -65.93 -66.15
C THR A 120 17.76 -65.83 -65.41
N GLN A 121 17.31 -64.61 -65.09
CA GLN A 121 16.07 -64.32 -64.34
C GLN A 121 16.05 -64.83 -62.89
N THR A 122 17.21 -64.95 -62.25
CA THR A 122 17.31 -65.24 -60.81
C THR A 122 17.72 -63.99 -60.04
N THR A 123 16.93 -63.58 -59.05
CA THR A 123 17.23 -62.41 -58.20
C THR A 123 18.30 -62.77 -57.16
N GLN A 124 19.39 -62.00 -57.13
CA GLN A 124 20.47 -62.11 -56.14
C GLN A 124 20.47 -60.86 -55.26
N HIS A 125 20.82 -61.03 -53.98
CA HIS A 125 20.96 -59.91 -53.02
C HIS A 125 22.43 -59.78 -52.61
N ILE A 126 23.02 -58.61 -52.85
CA ILE A 126 24.32 -58.23 -52.28
C ILE A 126 24.10 -57.11 -51.28
N THR A 127 24.59 -57.29 -50.05
CA THR A 127 24.54 -56.28 -49.00
C THR A 127 25.92 -55.63 -48.88
N GLU A 128 26.03 -54.35 -49.23
CA GLU A 128 27.24 -53.56 -48.98
C GLU A 128 27.02 -52.59 -47.81
N THR A 129 28.08 -52.40 -47.01
CA THR A 129 28.10 -51.42 -45.92
C THR A 129 28.77 -50.17 -46.43
N ILE A 130 27.99 -49.11 -46.66
CA ILE A 130 28.56 -47.80 -47.03
C ILE A 130 29.01 -47.14 -45.73
N ASN A 131 30.33 -47.08 -45.52
CA ASN A 131 30.89 -46.21 -44.48
C ASN A 131 30.89 -44.78 -45.02
N PRO A 132 30.25 -43.81 -44.35
CA PRO A 132 30.41 -42.41 -44.72
C PRO A 132 31.83 -41.97 -44.32
N ASP A 133 32.78 -42.12 -45.24
CA ASP A 133 34.09 -41.48 -45.13
C ASP A 133 33.89 -39.96 -45.30
N PRO A 134 34.25 -39.12 -44.30
CA PRO A 134 34.04 -37.68 -44.35
C PRO A 134 34.92 -36.94 -45.38
N THR A 135 35.79 -37.63 -46.13
CA THR A 135 36.78 -36.97 -47.01
C THR A 135 36.33 -36.74 -48.46
N ASN A 136 35.16 -37.23 -48.89
CA ASN A 136 34.73 -37.08 -50.29
C ASN A 136 33.43 -36.27 -50.43
N ASN A 137 33.52 -34.95 -50.22
CA ASN A 137 32.44 -34.02 -50.50
C ASN A 137 32.54 -33.51 -51.94
N GLN A 138 31.82 -34.15 -52.86
CA GLN A 138 31.32 -33.46 -54.05
C GLN A 138 30.18 -32.53 -53.67
N GLU A 139 30.20 -31.35 -54.27
CA GLU A 139 29.39 -30.17 -54.00
C GLU A 139 27.88 -30.43 -53.86
N ILE A 140 27.32 -30.02 -52.71
CA ILE A 140 25.97 -29.47 -52.65
C ILE A 140 26.08 -28.12 -51.95
N ASN A 141 26.22 -27.08 -52.77
CA ASN A 141 25.90 -25.71 -52.38
C ASN A 141 24.40 -25.65 -52.14
N ASP A 142 23.99 -25.52 -50.88
CA ASP A 142 22.74 -24.83 -50.56
C ASP A 142 22.97 -23.86 -49.41
N THR A 143 22.88 -22.60 -49.79
CA THR A 143 22.85 -21.39 -48.99
C THR A 143 21.82 -21.48 -47.86
N LEU A 144 22.27 -21.59 -46.61
CA LEU A 144 21.50 -21.19 -45.43
C LEU A 144 21.79 -19.71 -45.12
N GLN A 145 21.27 -18.82 -45.97
CA GLN A 145 20.92 -17.47 -45.57
C GLN A 145 19.41 -17.47 -45.34
N ASP A 146 18.98 -17.64 -44.09
CA ASP A 146 17.65 -17.20 -43.68
C ASP A 146 17.68 -16.77 -42.20
N GLU A 147 17.31 -15.52 -41.97
CA GLU A 147 17.28 -14.83 -40.67
C GLU A 147 16.10 -15.29 -39.79
N ALA A 148 15.79 -16.58 -39.74
CA ALA A 148 14.77 -17.15 -38.86
C ALA A 148 15.40 -18.17 -37.89
N HIS A 149 15.21 -17.93 -36.59
CA HIS A 149 15.71 -18.71 -35.46
C HIS A 149 15.99 -20.22 -35.75
N PRO A 150 17.22 -20.73 -35.53
CA PRO A 150 17.62 -22.11 -35.87
C PRO A 150 17.00 -23.22 -34.98
N GLN A 151 15.95 -22.90 -34.21
CA GLN A 151 15.43 -23.76 -33.15
C GLN A 151 14.77 -25.06 -33.62
N THR A 152 14.37 -25.18 -34.89
CA THR A 152 13.59 -26.34 -35.36
C THR A 152 14.46 -27.49 -35.89
N ASN A 153 15.63 -27.22 -36.49
CA ASN A 153 16.38 -28.28 -37.20
C ASN A 153 17.52 -28.93 -36.39
N ILE A 154 18.08 -28.27 -35.36
CA ILE A 154 19.19 -28.85 -34.58
C ILE A 154 18.73 -30.03 -33.70
N LYS A 155 17.47 -30.04 -33.24
CA LYS A 155 16.96 -31.07 -32.31
C LYS A 155 16.76 -32.45 -32.95
N GLU A 156 16.69 -32.54 -34.27
CA GLU A 156 16.50 -33.82 -34.98
C GLU A 156 17.81 -34.59 -35.10
N ASP A 157 18.94 -33.91 -35.33
CA ASP A 157 20.25 -34.53 -35.56
C ASP A 157 21.19 -34.52 -34.35
N TYR A 158 20.85 -33.78 -33.28
CA TYR A 158 21.69 -33.62 -32.10
C TYR A 158 20.96 -34.01 -30.80
N THR A 159 21.73 -34.42 -29.80
CA THR A 159 21.28 -34.76 -28.45
C THR A 159 21.66 -33.64 -27.48
N PRO A 160 20.71 -32.97 -26.83
CA PRO A 160 20.99 -31.91 -25.86
C PRO A 160 21.51 -32.48 -24.53
N ILE A 161 22.48 -31.80 -23.93
CA ILE A 161 23.05 -32.11 -22.61
C ILE A 161 23.21 -30.81 -21.83
N THR A 162 22.46 -30.66 -20.75
CA THR A 162 22.58 -29.53 -19.83
C THR A 162 23.59 -29.85 -18.72
N ILE A 163 24.53 -28.93 -18.50
CA ILE A 163 25.66 -29.09 -17.59
C ILE A 163 25.79 -27.84 -16.72
N GLU A 164 26.12 -28.01 -15.43
CA GLU A 164 26.49 -26.89 -14.55
C GLU A 164 27.88 -26.36 -14.89
N ALA A 165 28.02 -25.04 -14.96
CA ALA A 165 29.28 -24.37 -15.28
C ALA A 165 29.84 -23.64 -14.06
N THR A 166 31.16 -23.50 -13.99
CA THR A 166 31.86 -22.86 -12.86
C THR A 166 32.52 -21.57 -13.29
N LEU A 167 32.35 -20.49 -12.53
CA LEU A 167 32.95 -19.20 -12.83
C LEU A 167 34.25 -18.98 -12.04
N GLU A 168 35.35 -18.73 -12.74
CA GLU A 168 36.65 -18.38 -12.15
C GLU A 168 37.26 -17.19 -12.92
N ASN A 169 37.60 -16.09 -12.23
CA ASN A 169 38.24 -14.92 -12.85
C ASN A 169 37.53 -14.39 -14.12
N ASN A 170 36.18 -14.29 -14.09
CA ASN A 170 35.33 -13.90 -15.22
C ASN A 170 35.32 -14.90 -16.41
N ILE A 171 35.88 -16.09 -16.24
CA ILE A 171 35.82 -17.17 -17.21
C ILE A 171 34.86 -18.23 -16.69
N LEU A 172 33.75 -18.41 -17.39
CA LEU A 172 32.82 -19.49 -17.12
C LEU A 172 33.31 -20.75 -17.83
N LYS A 173 33.61 -21.79 -17.06
CA LYS A 173 34.08 -23.08 -17.55
C LYS A 173 32.91 -24.04 -17.64
N ILE A 174 32.57 -24.44 -18.86
CA ILE A 174 31.57 -25.46 -19.16
C ILE A 174 32.29 -26.80 -19.31
N PRO A 175 32.08 -27.75 -18.38
CA PRO A 175 32.70 -29.05 -18.52
C PRO A 175 32.11 -29.83 -19.68
N LEU A 176 32.96 -30.57 -20.41
CA LEU A 176 32.54 -31.42 -21.53
C LEU A 176 32.24 -32.87 -21.12
N TYR A 177 31.82 -33.11 -19.87
CA TYR A 177 31.45 -34.44 -19.37
C TYR A 177 29.99 -34.47 -18.91
N LYS A 178 29.33 -35.62 -19.08
CA LYS A 178 28.02 -35.89 -18.50
C LYS A 178 28.20 -36.83 -17.31
N ASP A 179 27.73 -36.46 -16.12
CA ASP A 179 27.71 -37.27 -14.90
C ASP A 179 28.97 -38.15 -14.68
N THR A 180 30.11 -37.53 -14.37
CA THR A 180 31.36 -38.08 -13.76
C THR A 180 31.93 -39.46 -14.13
N THR A 181 31.36 -40.27 -15.03
CA THR A 181 31.81 -41.67 -15.24
C THR A 181 31.87 -42.16 -16.69
N GLU A 182 31.41 -41.42 -17.70
CA GLU A 182 31.52 -41.85 -19.10
C GLU A 182 32.31 -40.84 -19.97
N SER A 183 33.33 -41.35 -20.67
CA SER A 183 34.21 -40.58 -21.56
C SER A 183 33.54 -40.40 -22.94
N LEU A 184 33.48 -39.17 -23.46
CA LEU A 184 33.12 -38.98 -24.87
C LEU A 184 34.29 -39.41 -25.76
N PRO A 185 34.04 -40.19 -26.83
CA PRO A 185 35.10 -40.64 -27.72
C PRO A 185 35.68 -39.49 -28.53
N ALA A 186 36.94 -39.63 -28.95
CA ALA A 186 37.55 -38.74 -29.94
C ALA A 186 36.68 -38.71 -31.22
N ASN A 187 36.69 -37.57 -31.91
CA ASN A 187 35.85 -37.24 -33.07
C ASN A 187 34.36 -36.99 -32.78
N THR A 188 33.95 -36.91 -31.50
CA THR A 188 32.61 -36.42 -31.17
C THR A 188 32.45 -34.97 -31.64
N LEU A 189 31.37 -34.70 -32.36
CA LEU A 189 31.03 -33.36 -32.87
C LEU A 189 30.04 -32.65 -31.93
N ILE A 190 30.47 -31.50 -31.41
CA ILE A 190 29.64 -30.59 -30.64
C ILE A 190 29.15 -29.49 -31.59
N SER A 191 27.85 -29.26 -31.59
CA SER A 191 27.22 -28.20 -32.39
C SER A 191 27.84 -26.84 -32.08
N ASN A 192 27.93 -26.01 -33.11
CA ASN A 192 28.27 -24.60 -33.04
C ASN A 192 27.26 -23.74 -32.25
N TYR A 193 26.17 -24.33 -31.76
CA TYR A 193 25.12 -23.67 -30.99
C TYR A 193 25.15 -24.10 -29.52
N ILE A 194 25.33 -23.14 -28.62
CA ILE A 194 25.32 -23.35 -27.16
C ILE A 194 24.25 -22.47 -26.54
N GLU A 195 23.40 -23.06 -25.69
CA GLU A 195 22.42 -22.32 -24.90
C GLU A 195 22.95 -22.10 -23.48
N LEU A 196 23.25 -20.86 -23.12
CA LEU A 196 23.67 -20.47 -21.78
C LEU A 196 22.48 -19.92 -20.99
N ASN A 197 22.29 -20.45 -19.78
CA ASN A 197 21.25 -20.08 -18.84
C ASN A 197 21.88 -19.57 -17.54
N LEU A 198 21.65 -18.28 -17.23
CA LEU A 198 22.07 -17.63 -15.99
C LEU A 198 20.86 -17.49 -15.07
N ASN A 199 20.89 -18.13 -13.90
CA ASN A 199 19.79 -18.18 -12.94
C ASN A 199 20.22 -17.68 -11.56
N LEU A 200 19.50 -16.77 -10.92
CA LEU A 200 19.80 -16.37 -9.54
C LEU A 200 19.40 -17.48 -8.54
N TYR A 201 20.36 -17.96 -7.74
CA TYR A 201 20.11 -18.95 -6.67
C TYR A 201 19.24 -18.38 -5.54
N LYS A 202 19.30 -17.06 -5.31
CA LYS A 202 18.44 -16.34 -4.36
C LYS A 202 17.84 -15.12 -5.05
N LYS A 203 16.50 -15.06 -5.07
CA LYS A 203 15.77 -13.86 -5.50
C LYS A 203 16.09 -12.72 -4.53
N PRO A 204 16.39 -11.50 -5.00
CA PRO A 204 16.49 -10.36 -4.10
C PRO A 204 15.14 -10.18 -3.39
N TYR A 205 15.17 -9.79 -2.11
CA TYR A 205 13.95 -9.52 -1.34
C TYR A 205 14.01 -8.09 -0.81
N ILE A 206 12.88 -7.40 -0.81
CA ILE A 206 12.83 -6.08 -0.18
C ILE A 206 12.63 -6.27 1.33
N ASP A 207 13.58 -5.78 2.11
CA ASP A 207 13.55 -5.81 3.57
C ASP A 207 12.31 -5.05 4.09
N ILE A 208 11.36 -5.77 4.68
CA ILE A 208 10.17 -5.21 5.35
C ILE A 208 10.08 -5.60 6.82
N GLN A 209 9.41 -4.74 7.57
CA GLN A 209 8.80 -5.07 8.84
C GLN A 209 7.35 -5.47 8.57
N ASN A 210 7.07 -6.76 8.35
CA ASN A 210 5.71 -7.27 8.12
C ASN A 210 4.90 -6.52 7.02
N GLY A 211 5.56 -6.00 6.00
CA GLY A 211 4.93 -5.27 4.89
C GLY A 211 4.75 -3.77 5.11
N ILE A 212 5.38 -3.17 6.14
CA ILE A 212 5.29 -1.73 6.45
C ILE A 212 6.62 -1.04 6.13
N ALA A 213 6.54 0.18 5.56
CA ALA A 213 7.68 1.08 5.36
C ALA A 213 8.34 1.44 6.70
N ASN A 214 9.56 2.00 6.68
CA ASN A 214 10.22 2.46 7.91
C ASN A 214 9.30 3.40 8.69
N GLU A 215 9.16 3.17 9.99
CA GLU A 215 8.51 4.16 10.85
C GLU A 215 9.35 5.45 10.84
N PRO A 216 8.74 6.65 11.01
CA PRO A 216 9.45 7.92 10.91
C PRO A 216 10.65 8.11 11.87
N ASP A 217 10.74 7.28 12.91
CA ASP A 217 11.81 7.25 13.90
C ASP A 217 12.92 6.21 13.61
N GLN A 218 12.85 5.52 12.46
CA GLN A 218 13.83 4.51 12.04
C GLN A 218 14.77 5.04 10.96
N ILE A 219 16.07 4.78 11.11
CA ILE A 219 17.10 5.15 10.13
C ILE A 219 17.61 3.90 9.42
N LEU A 220 17.34 3.78 8.11
CA LEU A 220 17.85 2.70 7.28
C LEU A 220 19.30 2.96 6.87
N VAL A 221 20.16 1.96 7.02
CA VAL A 221 21.56 2.00 6.56
C VAL A 221 21.89 0.78 5.72
N ASN A 222 22.76 0.95 4.73
CA ASN A 222 23.22 -0.14 3.85
C ASN A 222 24.74 -0.34 3.90
N SER A 223 25.46 0.43 4.72
CA SER A 223 26.92 0.35 4.82
C SER A 223 27.43 0.39 6.26
N VAL A 224 28.60 -0.24 6.47
CA VAL A 224 29.31 -0.20 7.76
C VAL A 224 29.75 1.22 8.13
N LYS A 225 30.03 2.07 7.13
CA LYS A 225 30.43 3.48 7.36
C LYS A 225 29.29 4.28 7.99
N GLU A 226 28.08 4.16 7.45
CA GLU A 226 26.89 4.82 8.00
C GLU A 226 26.51 4.28 9.37
N LEU A 227 26.53 2.95 9.54
CA LEU A 227 26.28 2.31 10.83
C LEU A 227 27.19 2.86 11.93
N ASN A 228 28.49 2.96 11.65
CA ASN A 228 29.45 3.55 12.59
C ASN A 228 29.14 5.01 12.89
N LEU A 229 28.78 5.80 11.86
CA LEU A 229 28.51 7.23 12.02
C LEU A 229 27.26 7.46 12.88
N LEU A 230 26.19 6.72 12.66
CA LEU A 230 24.96 6.82 13.44
C LEU A 230 25.17 6.40 14.89
N ILE A 231 25.86 5.29 15.15
CA ILE A 231 26.19 4.89 16.53
C ILE A 231 27.06 5.96 17.21
N HIS A 232 28.02 6.54 16.48
CA HIS A 232 28.91 7.56 17.04
C HIS A 232 28.17 8.84 17.46
N TYR A 233 27.18 9.28 16.67
CA TYR A 233 26.43 10.52 16.91
C TYR A 233 25.09 10.32 17.63
N ALA A 234 24.71 9.08 17.96
CA ALA A 234 23.48 8.82 18.70
C ALA A 234 23.52 9.48 20.10
N PRO A 235 22.40 10.06 20.55
CA PRO A 235 22.31 10.77 21.82
C PRO A 235 22.65 9.87 23.01
N THR A 236 23.30 10.47 24.02
CA THR A 236 23.71 9.83 25.27
C THR A 236 22.80 10.18 26.45
N ASP A 237 21.65 10.80 26.18
CA ASP A 237 20.66 11.21 27.19
C ASP A 237 19.59 10.12 27.46
N GLY A 238 19.78 8.91 26.92
CA GLY A 238 18.84 7.79 27.00
C GLY A 238 17.79 7.76 25.88
N THR A 239 17.74 8.78 25.01
CA THR A 239 16.84 8.80 23.85
C THR A 239 17.14 7.61 22.93
N GLN A 240 16.10 6.86 22.59
CA GLN A 240 16.24 5.69 21.73
C GLN A 240 16.55 6.09 20.29
N THR A 241 17.60 5.51 19.72
CA THR A 241 17.93 5.58 18.29
C THR A 241 17.72 4.23 17.65
N THR A 242 16.82 4.17 16.67
CA THR A 242 16.50 2.93 15.96
C THR A 242 17.18 2.90 14.60
N ILE A 243 18.13 1.98 14.43
CA ILE A 243 18.90 1.79 13.21
C ILE A 243 18.48 0.46 12.56
N ARG A 244 18.00 0.55 11.33
CA ARG A 244 17.62 -0.59 10.52
C ARG A 244 18.72 -0.92 9.52
N LEU A 245 19.16 -2.16 9.53
CA LEU A 245 20.14 -2.69 8.57
C LEU A 245 19.39 -3.30 7.39
N ASP A 246 19.79 -2.93 6.17
CA ASP A 246 19.37 -3.62 4.95
C ASP A 246 19.86 -5.07 4.97
N SER A 247 18.93 -6.01 5.17
CA SER A 247 19.25 -7.43 5.35
C SER A 247 19.78 -8.11 4.08
N ASN A 248 19.72 -7.44 2.93
CA ASN A 248 20.38 -7.92 1.71
C ASN A 248 21.91 -7.80 1.78
N ASN A 249 22.43 -7.00 2.72
CA ASN A 249 23.85 -6.77 2.87
C ASN A 249 24.45 -7.59 4.01
N THR A 250 25.72 -7.98 3.82
CA THR A 250 26.59 -8.45 4.89
C THR A 250 27.49 -7.31 5.34
N TYR A 251 27.36 -6.93 6.60
CA TYR A 251 28.14 -5.88 7.23
C TYR A 251 29.42 -6.48 7.79
N ASN A 252 30.44 -6.50 6.95
CA ASN A 252 31.78 -6.94 7.33
C ASN A 252 32.42 -5.93 8.27
N LEU A 253 32.36 -6.22 9.57
CA LEU A 253 32.98 -5.39 10.59
C LEU A 253 34.48 -5.68 10.58
N THR A 254 35.26 -4.60 10.66
CA THR A 254 36.72 -4.62 10.83
C THR A 254 37.14 -3.91 12.12
N LYS A 255 36.18 -3.30 12.81
CA LYS A 255 36.33 -2.56 14.06
C LYS A 255 35.12 -2.86 14.95
N THR A 256 35.36 -2.87 16.26
CA THR A 256 34.32 -3.06 17.26
C THR A 256 33.41 -1.83 17.34
N LEU A 257 32.10 -2.06 17.23
CA LEU A 257 31.08 -1.05 17.51
C LEU A 257 30.99 -0.87 19.02
N THR A 258 31.10 0.36 19.52
CA THR A 258 31.00 0.65 20.95
C THR A 258 29.75 1.46 21.23
N ILE A 259 28.82 0.89 21.98
CA ILE A 259 27.62 1.57 22.47
C ILE A 259 27.98 2.20 23.81
N LYS A 260 28.06 3.53 23.83
CA LYS A 260 28.60 4.31 24.94
C LYS A 260 27.58 4.51 26.05
N GLU A 261 28.07 4.81 27.25
CA GLU A 261 27.24 5.17 28.41
C GLU A 261 26.15 6.19 28.03
N GLY A 262 24.90 5.91 28.44
CA GLY A 262 23.74 6.75 28.17
C GLY A 262 23.11 6.57 26.77
N GLN A 263 23.75 5.85 25.85
CA GLN A 263 23.13 5.54 24.55
C GLN A 263 22.10 4.43 24.68
N ASN A 264 21.01 4.56 23.91
CA ASN A 264 19.96 3.55 23.79
C ASN A 264 19.76 3.21 22.30
N ILE A 265 20.43 2.15 21.84
CA ILE A 265 20.50 1.78 20.42
C ILE A 265 19.66 0.53 20.15
N VAL A 266 18.83 0.60 19.11
CA VAL A 266 18.20 -0.58 18.52
C VAL A 266 18.84 -0.86 17.18
N LEU A 267 19.48 -2.03 17.03
CA LEU A 267 19.90 -2.55 15.73
C LEU A 267 18.91 -3.62 15.30
N MET A 268 18.29 -3.41 14.14
CA MET A 268 17.30 -4.35 13.61
C MET A 268 17.56 -4.72 12.15
N GLY A 269 17.48 -6.02 11.86
CA GLY A 269 17.33 -6.53 10.50
C GLY A 269 15.86 -6.77 10.15
N GLY A 270 15.63 -7.37 9.00
CA GLY A 270 14.32 -7.61 8.41
C GLY A 270 13.56 -8.72 9.12
N THR A 271 12.22 -8.72 8.99
CA THR A 271 11.39 -9.73 9.68
C THR A 271 11.48 -11.12 9.07
N ASN A 272 11.84 -11.22 7.79
CA ASN A 272 11.93 -12.48 7.06
C ASN A 272 13.38 -13.02 6.97
N THR A 273 14.36 -12.14 7.10
CA THR A 273 15.77 -12.47 6.96
C THR A 273 16.58 -11.62 7.91
N ASN A 274 17.45 -12.25 8.69
CA ASN A 274 18.31 -11.53 9.62
C ASN A 274 19.41 -10.77 8.87
N ALA A 275 19.64 -9.51 9.22
CA ALA A 275 20.82 -8.77 8.74
C ALA A 275 22.10 -9.38 9.34
N ILE A 276 23.17 -9.47 8.55
CA ILE A 276 24.38 -10.19 8.95
C ILE A 276 25.47 -9.19 9.35
N LEU A 277 25.87 -9.22 10.62
CA LEU A 277 27.09 -8.59 11.11
C LEU A 277 28.20 -9.66 11.15
N ASN A 278 29.13 -9.57 10.21
CA ASN A 278 30.19 -10.56 10.03
C ASN A 278 31.54 -10.04 10.52
N GLY A 279 32.20 -10.81 11.39
CA GLY A 279 33.56 -10.56 11.82
C GLY A 279 34.57 -11.06 10.77
N THR A 280 35.37 -10.18 10.17
CA THR A 280 36.35 -10.52 9.11
C THR A 280 37.81 -10.64 9.55
N THR A 281 38.12 -10.28 10.80
CA THR A 281 39.44 -10.46 11.44
C THR A 281 39.22 -10.95 12.87
N PRO A 282 40.24 -11.44 13.61
CA PRO A 282 40.09 -11.70 15.04
C PRO A 282 39.70 -10.42 15.80
N HIS A 283 38.41 -10.17 15.90
CA HIS A 283 37.82 -9.05 16.62
C HIS A 283 36.43 -9.39 17.15
N ARG A 284 36.01 -8.57 18.11
CA ARG A 284 34.68 -8.54 18.68
C ARG A 284 33.80 -7.57 17.91
N SER A 285 32.59 -7.98 17.53
CA SER A 285 31.65 -7.11 16.82
C SER A 285 31.20 -5.92 17.66
N ILE A 286 30.77 -6.13 18.92
CA ILE A 286 30.12 -5.08 19.72
C ILE A 286 30.58 -5.06 21.19
N ILE A 287 30.76 -3.86 21.73
CA ILE A 287 30.86 -3.58 23.17
C ILE A 287 29.66 -2.74 23.59
N VAL A 288 29.00 -3.14 24.66
CA VAL A 288 27.97 -2.37 25.35
C VAL A 288 28.56 -1.89 26.67
N GLU A 289 28.88 -0.60 26.74
CA GLU A 289 29.46 0.00 27.95
C GLU A 289 28.45 0.03 29.09
N SER A 290 28.96 0.22 30.31
CA SER A 290 28.14 0.47 31.50
C SER A 290 27.18 1.65 31.28
N GLY A 291 25.89 1.49 31.60
CA GLY A 291 24.87 2.53 31.41
C GLY A 291 24.35 2.66 29.97
N ALA A 292 24.86 1.85 29.04
CA ALA A 292 24.37 1.77 27.67
C ALA A 292 23.29 0.69 27.51
N THR A 293 22.37 0.88 26.57
CA THR A 293 21.38 -0.13 26.17
C THR A 293 21.54 -0.48 24.70
N LEU A 294 21.66 -1.77 24.40
CA LEU A 294 21.64 -2.32 23.06
C LEU A 294 20.49 -3.32 22.91
N ILE A 295 19.64 -3.08 21.92
CA ILE A 295 18.57 -3.98 21.52
C ILE A 295 18.88 -4.53 20.13
N LEU A 296 19.07 -5.84 20.02
CA LEU A 296 19.26 -6.55 18.76
C LEU A 296 17.95 -7.24 18.36
N ARG A 297 17.52 -7.05 17.11
CA ARG A 297 16.34 -7.73 16.54
C ARG A 297 16.65 -8.27 15.15
N ASN A 298 16.39 -9.56 14.91
CA ASN A 298 16.61 -10.16 13.58
C ASN A 298 18.04 -9.92 13.06
N ILE A 299 19.04 -10.14 13.92
CA ILE A 299 20.46 -9.96 13.56
C ILE A 299 21.16 -11.31 13.62
N THR A 300 21.99 -11.59 12.63
CA THR A 300 22.96 -12.67 12.65
C THR A 300 24.33 -12.09 12.96
N LEU A 301 24.94 -12.47 14.09
CA LEU A 301 26.33 -12.16 14.40
C LEU A 301 27.19 -13.41 14.18
N THR A 302 28.13 -13.32 13.24
CA THR A 302 28.91 -14.48 12.80
C THR A 302 30.39 -14.20 12.59
N GLY A 303 31.23 -15.24 12.72
CA GLY A 303 32.65 -15.18 12.38
C GLY A 303 33.51 -14.35 13.33
N ASN A 304 33.02 -13.98 14.51
CA ASN A 304 33.75 -13.13 15.44
C ASN A 304 34.75 -13.94 16.29
N ASP A 305 35.94 -13.39 16.53
CA ASP A 305 36.98 -14.04 17.36
C ASP A 305 37.62 -13.03 18.33
N ALA A 306 37.19 -13.10 19.60
CA ALA A 306 37.68 -12.22 20.65
C ALA A 306 38.98 -12.71 21.33
N THR A 307 39.54 -13.86 20.94
CA THR A 307 40.75 -14.43 21.59
C THR A 307 41.99 -13.56 21.44
N LYS A 308 42.03 -12.76 20.37
CA LYS A 308 43.13 -11.83 20.04
C LYS A 308 42.76 -10.36 20.23
N CYS A 309 41.58 -10.05 20.77
CA CYS A 309 41.20 -8.68 21.09
C CYS A 309 42.10 -8.07 22.17
N THR A 310 42.46 -6.79 22.03
CA THR A 310 43.31 -6.07 22.98
C THR A 310 42.54 -5.58 24.21
N TYR A 311 41.36 -5.02 24.00
CA TYR A 311 40.46 -4.58 25.08
C TYR A 311 39.66 -5.77 25.60
N THR A 312 39.76 -6.03 26.91
CA THR A 312 39.07 -7.13 27.62
C THR A 312 39.23 -8.48 26.89
N LYS A 313 40.49 -8.88 26.66
CA LYS A 313 40.91 -10.05 25.88
C LYS A 313 40.09 -11.29 26.20
N GLY A 314 39.60 -11.96 25.15
CA GLY A 314 38.94 -13.26 25.25
C GLY A 314 37.53 -13.25 25.83
N LYS A 315 36.89 -12.10 26.03
CA LYS A 315 35.50 -12.03 26.54
C LYS A 315 34.51 -11.74 25.42
N GLY A 316 33.49 -12.57 25.23
CA GLY A 316 32.37 -12.30 24.32
C GLY A 316 32.82 -12.22 22.86
N GLY A 317 32.76 -13.34 22.13
CA GLY A 317 33.23 -13.37 20.73
C GLY A 317 32.52 -12.35 19.87
N ALA A 318 31.20 -12.31 19.92
CA ALA A 318 30.39 -11.33 19.21
C ALA A 318 30.12 -10.07 20.05
N VAL A 319 29.64 -10.23 21.29
CA VAL A 319 29.19 -9.12 22.14
C VAL A 319 29.77 -9.20 23.53
N LEU A 320 30.36 -8.10 23.99
CA LEU A 320 30.74 -7.86 25.38
C LEU A 320 29.77 -6.87 26.01
N VAL A 321 29.19 -7.22 27.16
CA VAL A 321 28.41 -6.30 28.00
C VAL A 321 29.18 -6.00 29.27
N GLU A 322 29.47 -4.71 29.50
CA GLU A 322 30.30 -4.25 30.60
C GLU A 322 29.48 -3.75 31.79
N SER A 323 30.14 -3.73 32.94
CA SER A 323 29.70 -3.03 34.15
C SER A 323 30.88 -2.23 34.71
N LYS A 324 30.58 -1.10 35.36
CA LYS A 324 31.57 -0.25 36.04
C LYS A 324 31.06 0.16 37.41
N THR A 325 31.98 0.24 38.37
CA THR A 325 31.73 0.85 39.68
C THR A 325 32.45 2.21 39.72
N HIS A 326 31.71 3.30 39.88
CA HIS A 326 32.27 4.64 40.08
C HIS A 326 31.59 5.31 41.28
N ASN A 327 32.36 5.83 42.25
CA ASN A 327 31.85 6.45 43.48
C ASN A 327 30.80 5.61 44.25
N LYS A 328 31.02 4.28 44.39
CA LYS A 328 30.07 3.33 45.01
C LYS A 328 28.72 3.21 44.29
N LYS A 329 28.61 3.71 43.06
CA LYS A 329 27.47 3.51 42.17
C LYS A 329 27.89 2.57 41.05
N ASN A 330 27.17 1.47 40.89
CA ASN A 330 27.36 0.56 39.77
C ASN A 330 26.51 1.03 38.60
N THR A 331 27.10 1.03 37.41
CA THR A 331 26.41 1.22 36.13
C THR A 331 26.61 -0.04 35.29
N TYR A 332 25.54 -0.52 34.67
CA TYR A 332 25.50 -1.80 33.96
C TYR A 332 25.09 -1.58 32.52
N GLY A 333 25.74 -2.26 31.58
CA GLY A 333 25.25 -2.36 30.22
C GLY A 333 24.00 -3.22 30.16
N THR A 334 23.15 -3.00 29.16
CA THR A 334 21.96 -3.82 28.91
C THR A 334 21.99 -4.35 27.48
N LEU A 335 21.87 -5.66 27.32
CA LEU A 335 21.71 -6.34 26.04
C LEU A 335 20.38 -7.08 25.98
N ILE A 336 19.54 -6.70 25.02
CA ILE A 336 18.27 -7.36 24.73
C ILE A 336 18.34 -7.94 23.32
N CYS A 337 18.28 -9.26 23.18
CA CYS A 337 18.30 -9.94 21.89
C CYS A 337 16.94 -10.59 21.60
N ARG A 338 16.39 -10.35 20.41
CA ARG A 338 15.15 -10.97 19.94
C ARG A 338 15.32 -11.51 18.54
N ASN A 339 15.04 -12.80 18.34
CA ASN A 339 15.12 -13.44 17.03
C ASN A 339 16.50 -13.29 16.36
N CYS A 340 17.57 -13.33 17.16
CA CYS A 340 18.94 -13.22 16.68
C CYS A 340 19.61 -14.58 16.53
N THR A 341 20.57 -14.67 15.61
CA THR A 341 21.43 -15.86 15.43
C THR A 341 22.86 -15.49 15.78
N PHE A 342 23.50 -16.28 16.63
CA PHE A 342 24.93 -16.18 16.94
C PHE A 342 25.61 -17.43 16.42
N LYS A 343 26.46 -17.29 15.41
CA LYS A 343 27.04 -18.44 14.70
C LYS A 343 28.56 -18.33 14.60
N ASP A 344 29.28 -19.44 14.80
CA ASP A 344 30.72 -19.53 14.54
C ASP A 344 31.54 -18.42 15.24
N ASN A 345 31.15 -18.03 16.47
CA ASN A 345 31.88 -17.03 17.27
C ASN A 345 32.80 -17.69 18.30
N THR A 346 34.00 -17.14 18.49
CA THR A 346 35.04 -17.72 19.35
C THR A 346 35.53 -16.71 20.40
N ALA A 347 35.71 -17.16 21.64
CA ALA A 347 36.28 -16.38 22.74
C ALA A 347 36.97 -17.30 23.77
N THR A 348 37.53 -16.75 24.85
CA THR A 348 37.96 -17.52 26.03
C THR A 348 36.80 -17.71 27.01
N LEU A 349 35.98 -16.67 27.21
CA LEU A 349 34.79 -16.65 28.05
C LEU A 349 33.60 -16.16 27.22
N GLY A 350 32.57 -16.97 27.07
CA GLY A 350 31.36 -16.60 26.32
C GLY A 350 31.63 -16.55 24.82
N GLY A 351 31.58 -17.70 24.14
CA GLY A 351 31.97 -17.82 22.73
C GLY A 351 31.26 -16.82 21.80
N ALA A 352 29.99 -16.50 22.10
CA ALA A 352 29.25 -15.41 21.47
C ALA A 352 29.10 -14.19 22.39
N ILE A 353 28.59 -14.39 23.62
CA ILE A 353 28.23 -13.28 24.52
C ILE A 353 28.93 -13.46 25.86
N TYR A 354 29.55 -12.39 26.35
CA TYR A 354 29.99 -12.28 27.74
C TYR A 354 29.25 -11.14 28.42
N SER A 355 28.71 -11.39 29.61
CA SER A 355 28.03 -10.40 30.44
C SER A 355 28.38 -10.60 31.92
N TRP A 356 28.80 -9.52 32.59
CA TRP A 356 29.27 -9.52 33.98
C TRP A 356 28.49 -8.49 34.81
N HIS A 357 27.66 -8.97 35.74
CA HIS A 357 26.69 -8.21 36.53
C HIS A 357 25.74 -7.34 35.69
N ALA A 358 25.54 -7.64 34.41
CA ALA A 358 24.85 -6.77 33.47
C ALA A 358 23.49 -7.33 33.01
N GLY A 359 22.60 -6.47 32.50
CA GLY A 359 21.25 -6.87 32.08
C GLY A 359 21.30 -7.66 30.78
N LEU A 360 20.97 -8.96 30.83
CA LEU A 360 20.93 -9.83 29.66
C LEU A 360 19.54 -10.44 29.47
N ASN A 361 18.88 -10.12 28.36
CA ASN A 361 17.57 -10.67 28.00
C ASN A 361 17.63 -11.28 26.60
N ILE A 362 17.43 -12.60 26.50
CA ILE A 362 17.56 -13.34 25.24
C ILE A 362 16.26 -14.06 24.93
N GLN A 363 15.65 -13.76 23.79
CA GLN A 363 14.36 -14.30 23.38
C GLN A 363 14.41 -14.80 21.94
N LYS A 364 13.98 -16.05 21.71
CA LYS A 364 13.90 -16.66 20.37
C LYS A 364 15.23 -16.60 19.60
N CYS A 365 16.36 -16.71 20.29
CA CYS A 365 17.68 -16.66 19.65
C CYS A 365 18.23 -18.07 19.40
N THR A 366 19.07 -18.18 18.37
CA THR A 366 19.78 -19.42 18.00
C THR A 366 21.27 -19.24 18.21
N PHE A 367 21.92 -20.19 18.88
CA PHE A 367 23.37 -20.24 19.07
C PHE A 367 23.93 -21.49 18.41
N THR A 368 24.81 -21.34 17.43
CA THR A 368 25.34 -22.45 16.63
C THR A 368 26.86 -22.36 16.55
N ASN A 369 27.57 -23.45 16.85
CA ASN A 369 29.03 -23.54 16.70
C ASN A 369 29.84 -22.41 17.36
N ASN A 370 29.35 -21.85 18.46
CA ASN A 370 30.14 -20.90 19.23
C ASN A 370 31.10 -21.66 20.15
N ASN A 371 32.32 -21.14 20.34
CA ASN A 371 33.40 -21.82 21.03
C ASN A 371 34.04 -20.94 22.11
N ALA A 372 34.16 -21.45 23.34
CA ALA A 372 34.91 -20.83 24.43
C ALA A 372 35.35 -21.86 25.48
N THR A 373 36.35 -21.49 26.30
CA THR A 373 36.81 -22.31 27.42
C THR A 373 35.73 -22.42 28.50
N ASP A 374 35.14 -21.29 28.89
CA ASP A 374 33.99 -21.26 29.79
C ASP A 374 32.80 -20.54 29.13
N GLY A 375 31.61 -21.15 29.21
CA GLY A 375 30.41 -20.63 28.55
C GLY A 375 30.49 -20.71 27.03
N GLY A 376 30.40 -21.93 26.46
CA GLY A 376 30.63 -22.20 25.04
C GLY A 376 29.93 -21.25 24.06
N ALA A 377 28.73 -20.78 24.40
CA ALA A 377 28.08 -19.67 23.70
C ALA A 377 27.93 -18.41 24.56
N ILE A 378 27.45 -18.56 25.79
CA ILE A 378 27.20 -17.43 26.70
C ILE A 378 27.93 -17.69 28.01
N TYR A 379 28.65 -16.70 28.49
CA TYR A 379 29.14 -16.64 29.86
C TYR A 379 28.44 -15.49 30.58
N TYR A 380 27.66 -15.81 31.59
CA TYR A 380 26.89 -14.85 32.39
C TYR A 380 27.18 -15.03 33.88
N TYR A 381 27.50 -13.92 34.55
CA TYR A 381 27.73 -13.87 35.99
C TYR A 381 26.87 -12.77 36.60
N SER A 382 25.98 -13.11 37.54
CA SER A 382 25.16 -12.16 38.31
C SER A 382 24.99 -12.61 39.76
N ASN A 383 24.50 -11.72 40.62
CA ASN A 383 24.16 -12.04 42.02
C ASN A 383 22.82 -12.78 42.07
N ASP A 384 22.62 -13.71 43.02
CA ASP A 384 21.47 -14.62 43.12
C ASP A 384 20.06 -13.96 43.26
N ILE A 385 19.95 -12.64 43.29
CA ILE A 385 18.70 -11.89 43.50
C ILE A 385 18.18 -11.35 42.17
N VAL A 386 16.87 -11.46 41.98
CA VAL A 386 16.12 -10.92 40.84
C VAL A 386 15.02 -10.01 41.38
N LEU A 387 14.99 -8.77 40.91
CA LEU A 387 13.92 -7.82 41.18
C LEU A 387 12.99 -7.72 39.97
N GLU A 388 11.70 -7.92 40.19
CA GLU A 388 10.68 -7.71 39.16
C GLU A 388 9.62 -6.73 39.65
N MET A 389 9.46 -5.64 38.91
CA MET A 389 8.42 -4.65 39.13
C MET A 389 7.61 -4.49 37.85
N LYS A 390 6.28 -4.40 38.00
CA LYS A 390 5.37 -4.17 36.89
C LYS A 390 5.15 -2.67 36.68
N ASP A 391 4.95 -2.31 35.42
CA ASP A 391 4.57 -0.95 35.02
C ASP A 391 3.32 -0.50 35.77
N ILE A 392 3.32 0.78 36.15
CA ILE A 392 2.22 1.40 36.90
C ILE A 392 1.53 2.41 35.98
N TYR A 393 0.22 2.34 35.91
CA TYR A 393 -0.62 3.32 35.20
C TYR A 393 -1.42 4.12 36.23
N THR A 394 -1.28 5.44 36.21
CA THR A 394 -1.83 6.33 37.24
C THR A 394 -2.19 7.71 36.66
N LYS A 395 -2.81 8.58 37.48
CA LYS A 395 -3.10 9.98 37.17
C LYS A 395 -2.36 10.94 38.13
N PRO A 396 -2.18 12.23 37.77
CA PRO A 396 -1.69 13.24 38.71
C PRO A 396 -2.54 13.28 39.99
N GLY A 397 -1.90 13.41 41.17
CA GLY A 397 -2.58 13.45 42.47
C GLY A 397 -3.01 12.09 43.02
N GLN A 398 -2.88 11.01 42.26
CA GLN A 398 -3.30 9.67 42.70
C GLN A 398 -2.23 8.99 43.56
N THR A 399 -2.69 8.32 44.61
CA THR A 399 -1.84 7.45 45.45
C THR A 399 -1.59 6.11 44.76
N ILE A 400 -0.32 5.72 44.68
CA ILE A 400 0.15 4.45 44.12
C ILE A 400 0.85 3.61 45.17
N THR A 401 0.87 2.29 44.96
CA THR A 401 1.63 1.34 45.80
C THR A 401 2.59 0.51 44.93
N PRO A 402 3.77 1.08 44.60
CA PRO A 402 4.85 0.33 43.98
C PRO A 402 5.13 -1.00 44.69
N THR A 403 5.20 -2.07 43.92
CA THR A 403 5.44 -3.43 44.42
C THR A 403 6.56 -4.08 43.63
N VAL A 404 7.64 -4.46 44.31
CA VAL A 404 8.74 -5.22 43.74
C VAL A 404 8.63 -6.66 44.23
N GLN A 405 8.66 -7.62 43.31
CA GLN A 405 8.91 -9.01 43.62
C GLN A 405 10.42 -9.20 43.81
N VAL A 406 10.80 -9.83 44.91
CA VAL A 406 12.19 -10.16 45.25
C VAL A 406 12.29 -11.68 45.31
N LYS A 407 13.02 -12.25 44.35
CA LYS A 407 13.15 -13.70 44.20
C LYS A 407 14.57 -14.07 43.79
N THR A 408 14.90 -15.34 43.88
CA THR A 408 16.13 -15.88 43.28
C THR A 408 15.92 -16.24 41.80
N TYR A 409 16.99 -16.50 41.04
CA TYR A 409 16.87 -17.06 39.69
C TYR A 409 16.18 -18.43 39.63
N THR A 410 16.18 -19.18 40.75
CA THR A 410 15.38 -20.41 40.91
C THR A 410 13.92 -20.15 41.29
N ASN A 411 13.48 -18.88 41.20
CA ASN A 411 12.12 -18.42 41.46
C ASN A 411 11.66 -18.66 42.91
N THR A 412 12.60 -18.65 43.86
CA THR A 412 12.32 -18.78 45.30
C THR A 412 12.17 -17.40 45.92
N ASN A 413 11.15 -17.18 46.75
CA ASN A 413 10.93 -15.90 47.43
C ASN A 413 12.06 -15.59 48.41
N VAL A 414 12.62 -14.39 48.31
CA VAL A 414 13.56 -13.85 49.30
C VAL A 414 12.72 -13.14 50.38
N ASN A 415 13.03 -13.39 51.66
CA ASN A 415 12.19 -12.95 52.79
C ASN A 415 12.95 -12.13 53.84
N ASN A 416 14.17 -11.71 53.52
CA ASN A 416 15.06 -10.93 54.39
C ASN A 416 15.62 -9.73 53.60
N GLY A 417 15.91 -8.63 54.31
CA GLY A 417 16.44 -7.40 53.73
C GLY A 417 15.38 -6.33 53.45
N GLU A 418 15.83 -5.21 52.89
CA GLU A 418 15.01 -4.07 52.52
C GLU A 418 15.24 -3.69 51.06
N ILE A 419 14.20 -3.19 50.38
CA ILE A 419 14.33 -2.56 49.07
C ILE A 419 14.29 -1.05 49.24
N GLU A 420 15.24 -0.37 48.60
CA GLU A 420 15.26 1.09 48.47
C GLU A 420 14.58 1.50 47.17
N PHE A 421 13.57 2.35 47.26
CA PHE A 421 12.88 2.95 46.12
C PHE A 421 13.30 4.40 45.95
N TYR A 422 13.73 4.76 44.75
CA TYR A 422 14.09 6.11 44.36
C TYR A 422 13.08 6.63 43.36
N THR A 423 12.33 7.64 43.78
CA THR A 423 11.26 8.27 43.00
C THR A 423 11.79 9.52 42.30
N GLN A 424 11.69 9.56 40.98
CA GLN A 424 12.27 10.66 40.20
C GLN A 424 11.52 11.99 40.36
N TRP A 425 10.21 11.97 40.64
CA TRP A 425 9.37 13.17 40.66
C TRP A 425 9.51 14.02 41.93
N ASP A 426 9.96 13.44 43.05
CA ASP A 426 10.23 14.16 44.30
C ASP A 426 11.69 14.00 44.77
N ASN A 427 12.48 13.22 44.04
CA ASN A 427 13.89 12.93 44.31
C ASN A 427 14.12 12.39 45.74
N LYS A 428 13.19 11.58 46.25
CA LYS A 428 13.27 10.97 47.58
C LYS A 428 13.63 9.50 47.53
N LYS A 429 14.28 9.04 48.61
CA LYS A 429 14.49 7.62 48.90
C LYS A 429 13.40 7.15 49.86
N HIS A 430 12.79 6.01 49.55
CA HIS A 430 11.88 5.27 50.41
C HIS A 430 12.45 3.88 50.65
N THR A 431 12.17 3.28 51.80
CA THR A 431 12.60 1.90 52.12
C THR A 431 11.39 1.04 52.45
N ALA A 432 11.42 -0.22 52.04
CA ALA A 432 10.41 -1.21 52.43
C ALA A 432 11.04 -2.57 52.71
N THR A 433 10.67 -3.16 53.84
CA THR A 433 11.09 -4.51 54.23
C THR A 433 10.49 -5.56 53.31
N ILE A 434 11.30 -6.56 52.96
CA ILE A 434 10.86 -7.67 52.12
C ILE A 434 10.04 -8.65 52.96
N ASN A 435 8.80 -8.91 52.55
CA ASN A 435 7.88 -9.84 53.18
C ASN A 435 7.28 -10.77 52.13
N ASN A 436 7.46 -12.08 52.29
CA ASN A 436 6.96 -13.11 51.36
C ASN A 436 7.35 -12.85 49.89
N GLY A 437 8.61 -12.53 49.63
CA GLY A 437 9.11 -12.22 48.29
C GLY A 437 8.64 -10.89 47.73
N LYS A 438 8.13 -9.96 48.55
CA LYS A 438 7.62 -8.66 48.09
C LYS A 438 8.07 -7.52 48.97
N ALA A 439 8.44 -6.41 48.34
CA ALA A 439 8.61 -5.12 49.01
C ALA A 439 7.66 -4.10 48.40
N THR A 440 6.96 -3.35 49.24
CA THR A 440 5.96 -2.37 48.82
C THR A 440 6.08 -1.09 49.61
N PHE A 441 5.93 0.06 48.97
CA PHE A 441 5.73 1.33 49.66
C PHE A 441 4.59 2.10 49.00
N THR A 442 4.01 3.06 49.71
CA THR A 442 2.91 3.90 49.20
C THR A 442 3.40 5.34 49.02
N THR A 443 3.04 5.96 47.91
CA THR A 443 3.39 7.35 47.59
C THR A 443 2.33 7.98 46.69
N THR A 444 2.31 9.30 46.58
CA THR A 444 1.33 10.05 45.77
C THR A 444 2.03 10.82 44.67
N ILE A 445 1.53 10.70 43.45
CA ILE A 445 2.03 11.47 42.31
C ILE A 445 1.66 12.95 42.51
N PRO A 446 2.60 13.91 42.34
CA PRO A 446 2.30 15.33 42.49
C PRO A 446 1.13 15.75 41.60
N ALA A 447 0.17 16.49 42.16
CA ALA A 447 -1.04 16.89 41.45
C ALA A 447 -0.77 17.84 40.27
N ASP A 448 0.34 18.58 40.33
CA ASP A 448 0.79 19.55 39.33
C ASP A 448 1.80 18.99 38.32
N THR A 449 2.08 17.67 38.37
CA THR A 449 3.07 17.06 37.47
C THR A 449 2.64 17.14 36.01
N LYS A 450 3.52 17.67 35.16
CA LYS A 450 3.36 17.69 33.70
C LYS A 450 3.98 16.47 33.01
N LEU A 451 4.62 15.60 33.77
CA LEU A 451 5.29 14.41 33.26
C LEU A 451 4.26 13.40 32.75
N LYS A 452 4.45 12.89 31.52
CA LYS A 452 3.63 11.79 30.96
C LYS A 452 4.14 10.42 31.40
N THR A 453 5.42 10.34 31.72
CA THR A 453 6.08 9.18 32.29
C THR A 453 7.09 9.63 33.34
N THR A 454 7.33 8.79 34.33
CA THR A 454 8.42 8.96 35.31
C THR A 454 8.90 7.58 35.72
N ASN A 455 10.13 7.44 36.20
CA ASN A 455 10.64 6.13 36.61
C ASN A 455 10.74 6.01 38.13
N ILE A 456 10.56 4.77 38.61
CA ILE A 456 11.00 4.35 39.94
C ILE A 456 12.14 3.38 39.75
N LEU A 457 13.25 3.65 40.45
CA LEU A 457 14.32 2.68 40.61
C LEU A 457 14.15 1.98 41.95
N ALA A 458 13.99 0.67 41.93
CA ALA A 458 14.07 -0.17 43.12
C ALA A 458 15.44 -0.83 43.20
N THR A 459 16.04 -0.86 44.39
CA THR A 459 17.38 -1.39 44.64
C THR A 459 17.36 -2.31 45.85
N TYR A 460 17.90 -3.52 45.71
CA TYR A 460 18.29 -4.37 46.82
C TYR A 460 19.73 -4.01 47.17
N PRO A 461 19.99 -3.34 48.31
CA PRO A 461 21.33 -2.98 48.70
C PRO A 461 22.12 -4.26 49.00
N GLY A 462 23.07 -4.59 48.12
CA GLY A 462 23.92 -5.75 48.31
C GLY A 462 24.88 -5.57 49.51
N ASP A 463 25.42 -6.68 50.00
CA ASP A 463 26.42 -6.67 51.08
C ASP A 463 27.83 -6.29 50.56
N SER A 464 28.83 -6.22 51.43
CA SER A 464 30.22 -5.81 51.09
C SER A 464 30.94 -6.66 50.02
N ILE A 465 30.32 -7.74 49.57
CA ILE A 465 30.84 -8.71 48.58
C ILE A 465 29.94 -8.77 47.33
N ASN A 466 28.67 -8.36 47.43
CA ASN A 466 27.65 -8.51 46.38
C ASN A 466 27.16 -7.13 45.94
N ASP A 467 27.20 -6.85 44.65
CA ASP A 467 26.62 -5.63 44.10
C ASP A 467 25.09 -5.53 44.31
N PRO A 468 24.55 -4.31 44.50
CA PRO A 468 23.11 -4.12 44.64
C PRO A 468 22.35 -4.51 43.36
N GLU A 469 21.32 -5.34 43.51
CA GLU A 469 20.42 -5.68 42.41
C GLU A 469 19.42 -4.55 42.19
N GLN A 470 19.08 -4.23 40.94
CA GLN A 470 18.22 -3.09 40.60
C GLN A 470 17.16 -3.45 39.57
N CYS A 471 15.96 -2.91 39.73
CA CYS A 471 14.98 -2.86 38.65
C CYS A 471 14.45 -1.44 38.48
N LEU A 472 14.51 -0.95 37.24
CA LEU A 472 13.88 0.30 36.84
C LEU A 472 12.50 -0.02 36.28
N ASN A 473 11.50 0.72 36.71
CA ASN A 473 10.15 0.59 36.20
C ASN A 473 9.56 1.94 35.80
N THR A 474 8.75 1.95 34.75
CA THR A 474 8.11 3.17 34.23
C THR A 474 6.69 3.30 34.78
N ILE A 475 6.43 4.46 35.36
CA ILE A 475 5.08 4.92 35.66
C ILE A 475 4.58 5.71 34.47
N TYR A 476 3.44 5.29 33.94
CA TYR A 476 2.67 6.02 32.94
C TYR A 476 1.65 6.91 33.66
N ILE A 477 1.79 8.22 33.49
CA ILE A 477 0.93 9.23 34.10
C ILE A 477 -0.02 9.75 33.02
N GLN A 478 -1.29 9.34 33.11
CA GLN A 478 -2.33 9.82 32.22
C GLN A 478 -2.67 11.27 32.59
N GLN A 479 -2.26 12.19 31.72
CA GLN A 479 -2.59 13.61 31.84
C GLN A 479 -4.07 13.83 31.51
N LYS A 480 -4.70 14.82 32.18
CA LYS A 480 -6.05 15.26 31.84
C LYS A 480 -6.07 15.72 30.38
N GLU A 481 -7.00 15.22 29.59
CA GLU A 481 -7.14 15.61 28.19
C GLU A 481 -7.67 17.04 28.04
N GLU A 482 -7.19 17.76 27.04
CA GLU A 482 -7.66 19.09 26.69
C GLU A 482 -8.66 19.01 25.55
N TYR A 483 -9.83 19.60 25.76
CA TYR A 483 -10.89 19.70 24.78
C TYR A 483 -11.23 21.17 24.53
N THR A 484 -11.62 21.49 23.31
CA THR A 484 -12.11 22.82 22.95
C THR A 484 -13.59 22.74 22.59
N ALA A 485 -14.39 23.56 23.24
CA ALA A 485 -15.80 23.70 22.93
C ALA A 485 -16.02 24.93 22.03
N THR A 486 -16.92 24.81 21.07
CA THR A 486 -17.39 25.94 20.25
C THR A 486 -18.91 25.90 20.12
N ILE A 487 -19.55 27.07 20.10
CA ILE A 487 -20.97 27.23 19.79
C ILE A 487 -21.09 27.71 18.35
N GLY A 488 -21.92 27.06 17.54
CA GLY A 488 -22.21 27.46 16.18
C GLY A 488 -22.99 28.78 16.13
N SER A 489 -22.74 29.59 15.10
CA SER A 489 -23.50 30.80 14.85
C SER A 489 -24.95 30.49 14.51
N ILE A 490 -25.86 31.39 14.90
CA ILE A 490 -27.28 31.34 14.54
C ILE A 490 -27.55 32.43 13.51
N ASP A 491 -28.36 32.13 12.51
CA ASP A 491 -28.83 33.12 11.54
C ASP A 491 -29.71 34.17 12.23
N THR A 492 -29.40 35.45 12.02
CA THR A 492 -30.15 36.59 12.56
C THR A 492 -30.89 37.34 11.45
N PRO A 493 -32.06 37.95 11.70
CA PRO A 493 -32.70 38.13 13.00
C PRO A 493 -33.41 36.88 13.52
N VAL A 494 -33.43 36.73 14.85
CA VAL A 494 -34.17 35.67 15.53
C VAL A 494 -35.50 36.23 16.03
N TYR A 495 -36.62 35.56 15.78
CA TYR A 495 -37.92 36.06 16.19
C TYR A 495 -38.35 35.56 17.57
N ARG A 496 -38.95 36.44 18.36
CA ARG A 496 -39.64 36.07 19.61
C ARG A 496 -40.78 35.09 19.30
N GLY A 497 -40.93 34.07 20.16
CA GLY A 497 -41.87 32.97 19.98
C GLY A 497 -41.37 31.83 19.09
N ASP A 498 -40.30 32.01 18.31
CA ASP A 498 -39.79 30.96 17.42
C ASP A 498 -38.90 29.95 18.14
N TRP A 499 -38.93 28.71 17.64
CA TRP A 499 -38.01 27.65 18.06
C TRP A 499 -36.70 27.78 17.30
N ILE A 500 -35.61 27.92 18.02
CA ILE A 500 -34.26 27.89 17.47
C ILE A 500 -33.55 26.60 17.89
N THR A 501 -32.54 26.24 17.12
CA THR A 501 -31.67 25.11 17.43
C THR A 501 -30.22 25.57 17.36
N ILE A 502 -29.50 25.37 18.45
CA ILE A 502 -28.10 25.75 18.61
C ILE A 502 -27.27 24.48 18.73
N TYR A 503 -26.13 24.48 18.07
CA TYR A 503 -25.19 23.37 18.17
C TYR A 503 -23.93 23.81 18.89
N ALA A 504 -23.50 23.05 19.88
CA ALA A 504 -22.15 23.10 20.39
C ALA A 504 -21.38 21.87 19.91
N THR A 505 -20.11 22.09 19.59
CA THR A 505 -19.20 21.06 19.10
C THR A 505 -18.00 20.99 20.03
N ILE A 506 -17.56 19.77 20.33
CA ILE A 506 -16.35 19.54 21.11
C ILE A 506 -15.29 19.00 20.18
N LYS A 507 -14.07 19.49 20.31
CA LYS A 507 -12.91 18.96 19.59
C LYS A 507 -11.82 18.50 20.53
N ASP A 508 -11.20 17.38 20.17
CA ASP A 508 -10.02 16.85 20.84
C ASP A 508 -8.76 17.69 20.53
N LYS A 509 -7.63 17.34 21.15
CA LYS A 509 -6.32 17.96 20.90
C LYS A 509 -5.85 17.91 19.43
N ASN A 510 -6.39 16.99 18.63
CA ASN A 510 -6.08 16.84 17.20
C ASN A 510 -7.09 17.58 16.32
N ASN A 511 -7.98 18.40 16.92
CA ASN A 511 -9.01 19.18 16.25
C ASN A 511 -10.11 18.31 15.60
N ASN A 512 -10.23 17.03 15.98
CA ASN A 512 -11.31 16.16 15.54
C ASN A 512 -12.55 16.41 16.39
N ILE A 513 -13.71 16.42 15.75
CA ILE A 513 -14.98 16.49 16.47
C ILE A 513 -15.18 15.19 17.23
N THR A 514 -15.48 15.32 18.51
CA THR A 514 -15.68 14.22 19.44
C THR A 514 -17.02 14.36 20.12
N ASN A 515 -17.58 13.22 20.50
CA ASN A 515 -18.82 13.15 21.24
C ASN A 515 -18.57 13.10 22.77
N TYR A 516 -17.32 13.11 23.20
CA TYR A 516 -16.88 13.15 24.61
C TYR A 516 -15.96 14.35 24.82
N PRO A 517 -15.97 15.03 25.99
CA PRO A 517 -16.78 14.78 27.20
C PRO A 517 -18.19 15.38 27.18
N ASN A 518 -18.97 15.17 28.26
CA ASN A 518 -20.28 15.79 28.45
C ASN A 518 -20.16 17.30 28.70
N GLY A 519 -21.18 18.06 28.28
CA GLY A 519 -21.24 19.50 28.52
C GLY A 519 -22.66 20.00 28.72
N ILE A 520 -22.77 21.14 29.37
CA ILE A 520 -24.02 21.76 29.82
C ILE A 520 -24.24 23.06 29.07
N PHE A 521 -25.46 23.28 28.58
CA PHE A 521 -25.88 24.58 28.07
C PHE A 521 -26.48 25.44 29.17
N THR A 522 -26.09 26.71 29.18
CA THR A 522 -26.76 27.76 29.95
C THR A 522 -27.31 28.81 28.97
N PHE A 523 -28.61 29.02 29.00
CA PHE A 523 -29.32 30.01 28.19
C PHE A 523 -29.86 31.11 29.10
N ASN A 524 -29.49 32.36 28.85
CA ASN A 524 -29.88 33.51 29.67
C ASN A 524 -29.64 33.25 31.18
N ASN A 525 -28.46 32.76 31.52
CA ASN A 525 -28.03 32.42 32.88
C ASN A 525 -28.84 31.30 33.57
N LYS A 526 -29.59 30.48 32.83
CA LYS A 526 -30.25 29.28 33.35
C LYS A 526 -29.77 28.03 32.62
N VAL A 527 -29.46 26.98 33.40
CA VAL A 527 -29.12 25.65 32.85
C VAL A 527 -30.34 25.10 32.11
N VAL A 528 -30.12 24.61 30.89
CA VAL A 528 -31.16 24.09 30.02
C VAL A 528 -30.79 22.71 29.51
N ASN A 529 -31.79 21.82 29.48
CA ASN A 529 -31.63 20.48 28.93
C ASN A 529 -31.38 20.57 27.42
N HIS A 530 -30.53 19.70 26.92
CA HIS A 530 -30.17 19.60 25.52
C HIS A 530 -30.26 18.14 25.08
N THR A 531 -30.34 17.94 23.77
CA THR A 531 -30.28 16.63 23.14
C THR A 531 -28.94 16.45 22.45
N ARG A 532 -28.57 15.20 22.16
CA ARG A 532 -27.31 14.87 21.49
C ARG A 532 -27.61 14.21 20.14
N SER A 533 -26.95 14.68 19.07
CA SER A 533 -27.17 14.18 17.70
C SER A 533 -25.86 14.26 16.91
N ASN A 534 -25.38 13.13 16.40
CA ASN A 534 -24.27 13.03 15.42
C ASN A 534 -23.10 13.98 15.71
N ASP A 535 -22.42 13.73 16.83
CA ASP A 535 -21.19 14.42 17.27
C ASP A 535 -21.35 15.89 17.70
N LYS A 536 -22.60 16.35 17.91
CA LYS A 536 -22.91 17.70 18.41
C LYS A 536 -23.92 17.69 19.55
N TYR A 537 -23.78 18.68 20.43
CA TYR A 537 -24.73 19.02 21.48
C TYR A 537 -25.76 19.97 20.89
N GLN A 538 -27.03 19.57 20.91
CA GLN A 538 -28.12 20.30 20.28
C GLN A 538 -29.03 20.88 21.36
N LEU A 539 -29.06 22.20 21.49
CA LEU A 539 -30.04 22.91 22.30
C LEU A 539 -31.17 23.40 21.40
N LYS A 540 -32.35 22.79 21.54
CA LYS A 540 -33.58 23.29 20.91
C LYS A 540 -34.40 24.04 21.95
N ILE A 541 -34.57 25.35 21.76
CA ILE A 541 -35.24 26.24 22.71
C ILE A 541 -36.16 27.20 21.97
N GLN A 542 -37.31 27.50 22.57
CA GLN A 542 -38.20 28.55 22.09
C GLN A 542 -37.74 29.89 22.68
N ILE A 543 -37.60 30.91 21.83
CA ILE A 543 -37.28 32.27 22.29
C ILE A 543 -38.50 32.85 23.00
N PRO A 544 -38.40 33.24 24.28
CA PRO A 544 -39.54 33.82 24.99
C PRO A 544 -40.07 35.08 24.32
N GLU A 545 -41.39 35.29 24.39
CA GLU A 545 -42.04 36.54 23.93
C GLU A 545 -41.53 37.79 24.65
N THR A 546 -40.95 37.61 25.85
CA THR A 546 -40.35 38.68 26.66
C THR A 546 -38.83 38.75 26.54
N ALA A 547 -38.22 38.05 25.58
CA ALA A 547 -36.76 37.97 25.48
C ALA A 547 -36.13 39.34 25.13
N PRO A 548 -34.99 39.70 25.76
CA PRO A 548 -34.23 40.89 25.39
C PRO A 548 -33.70 40.79 23.95
N ASN A 549 -33.31 41.93 23.37
CA ASN A 549 -32.80 42.01 21.99
C ASN A 549 -31.49 41.23 21.78
N THR A 550 -30.77 40.93 22.85
CA THR A 550 -29.57 40.09 22.86
C THR A 550 -29.66 39.05 23.97
N ILE A 551 -29.24 37.81 23.70
CA ILE A 551 -29.35 36.70 24.66
C ILE A 551 -28.02 35.95 24.75
N PRO A 552 -27.36 35.90 25.93
CA PRO A 552 -26.14 35.15 26.11
C PRO A 552 -26.41 33.65 26.25
N ILE A 553 -25.54 32.86 25.64
CA ILE A 553 -25.55 31.40 25.64
C ILE A 553 -24.15 30.94 25.96
N THR A 554 -24.03 29.99 26.88
CA THR A 554 -22.76 29.36 27.18
C THR A 554 -22.90 27.85 27.11
N PHE A 555 -21.83 27.18 26.70
CA PHE A 555 -21.68 25.74 26.71
C PHE A 555 -20.39 25.42 27.43
N GLU A 556 -20.48 24.66 28.50
CA GLU A 556 -19.37 24.38 29.41
C GLU A 556 -19.23 22.88 29.62
N LEU A 557 -18.01 22.35 29.52
CA LEU A 557 -17.74 20.94 29.76
C LEU A 557 -17.87 20.62 31.24
N GLU A 558 -18.52 19.50 31.57
CA GLU A 558 -18.65 19.04 32.96
C GLU A 558 -17.29 18.67 33.53
N GLU A 559 -16.86 19.29 34.62
CA GLU A 559 -15.54 19.03 35.20
C GLU A 559 -15.42 17.58 35.73
N ASN A 560 -14.33 16.89 35.37
CA ASN A 560 -14.01 15.54 35.86
C ASN A 560 -12.48 15.32 35.95
N ASP A 561 -12.06 14.18 36.47
CA ASP A 561 -10.68 13.74 36.65
C ASP A 561 -9.96 13.40 35.35
N ASP A 562 -10.68 13.22 34.24
CA ASP A 562 -10.11 12.76 32.96
C ASP A 562 -9.76 13.90 31.98
N TYR A 563 -10.34 15.09 32.15
CA TYR A 563 -10.19 16.18 31.19
C TYR A 563 -10.37 17.56 31.82
N LYS A 564 -9.79 18.59 31.19
CA LYS A 564 -9.90 19.98 31.64
C LYS A 564 -11.26 20.58 31.24
N SER A 565 -11.86 21.38 32.12
CA SER A 565 -13.06 22.13 31.78
C SER A 565 -12.74 23.20 30.71
N ASN A 566 -13.68 23.39 29.78
CA ASN A 566 -13.58 24.39 28.73
C ASN A 566 -14.96 25.02 28.51
N LYS A 567 -14.99 26.33 28.27
CA LYS A 567 -16.22 27.12 28.17
C LYS A 567 -16.27 27.90 26.86
N ALA A 568 -17.35 27.70 26.12
CA ALA A 568 -17.69 28.47 24.93
C ALA A 568 -18.83 29.43 25.26
N THR A 569 -18.77 30.64 24.71
CA THR A 569 -19.80 31.67 24.87
C THR A 569 -20.23 32.21 23.52
N TYR A 570 -21.53 32.41 23.33
CA TYR A 570 -22.12 33.01 22.15
C TYR A 570 -23.28 33.91 22.55
N THR A 571 -23.43 35.06 21.90
CA THR A 571 -24.56 35.97 22.12
C THR A 571 -25.43 35.94 20.88
N ILE A 572 -26.71 35.63 21.04
CA ILE A 572 -27.70 35.83 19.98
C ILE A 572 -27.97 37.32 19.93
N ASP A 573 -27.67 37.96 18.81
CA ASP A 573 -28.00 39.35 18.56
C ASP A 573 -29.24 39.48 17.67
N ASN A 574 -29.86 40.67 17.66
CA ASN A 574 -30.98 41.01 16.77
C ASN A 574 -32.23 40.11 16.98
N VAL A 575 -32.62 39.92 18.24
CA VAL A 575 -33.87 39.24 18.61
C VAL A 575 -35.05 40.23 18.52
N ILE A 576 -35.98 39.99 17.59
CA ILE A 576 -37.05 40.93 17.22
C ILE A 576 -38.43 40.26 17.17
N ASN A 577 -39.52 41.02 17.04
CA ASN A 577 -40.87 40.47 16.92
C ASN A 577 -41.12 39.89 15.53
N LYS A 578 -41.90 38.81 15.45
CA LYS A 578 -42.23 38.14 14.18
C LYS A 578 -43.10 39.04 13.30
N PRO A 579 -42.80 39.19 12.00
CA PRO A 579 -43.68 39.87 11.07
C PRO A 579 -44.98 39.06 10.88
N GLN A 580 -46.13 39.69 11.10
CA GLN A 580 -47.43 39.02 10.99
C GLN A 580 -47.65 38.49 9.57
N THR A 581 -47.77 37.18 9.43
CA THR A 581 -48.23 36.51 8.20
C THR A 581 -49.30 35.48 8.55
N THR A 582 -50.41 35.57 7.81
CA THR A 582 -51.62 34.77 7.94
C THR A 582 -51.40 33.30 7.56
N THR A 583 -51.96 32.42 8.36
CA THR A 583 -51.93 30.95 8.39
C THR A 583 -52.30 30.21 7.10
N THR A 584 -51.77 28.99 6.92
CA THR A 584 -52.55 27.75 6.70
C THR A 584 -51.67 26.49 6.81
N SER A 585 -52.28 25.37 7.21
CA SER A 585 -51.69 24.13 7.75
C SER A 585 -51.58 22.96 6.76
N THR A 586 -50.83 21.92 7.17
CA THR A 586 -50.92 20.46 6.81
C THR A 586 -50.41 20.06 5.39
N ASN A 587 -49.76 18.91 5.11
CA ASN A 587 -49.86 17.55 5.65
C ASN A 587 -48.63 16.67 5.33
N THR A 588 -48.52 15.56 6.06
CA THR A 588 -47.69 14.36 5.84
C THR A 588 -48.01 13.59 4.54
N GLY A 589 -47.01 13.00 3.88
CA GLY A 589 -47.20 12.11 2.73
C GLY A 589 -46.22 10.93 2.68
N THR A 590 -46.76 9.73 2.89
CA THR A 590 -46.19 8.40 2.58
C THR A 590 -46.51 7.99 1.13
N SER A 591 -45.59 7.36 0.37
CA SER A 591 -45.90 6.24 -0.58
C SER A 591 -44.64 5.69 -1.30
N THR A 592 -44.31 4.41 -1.13
CA THR A 592 -44.41 3.28 -2.10
C THR A 592 -43.27 3.08 -3.11
N THR A 593 -42.78 1.85 -3.13
CA THR A 593 -41.67 1.22 -3.88
C THR A 593 -41.89 1.06 -5.39
N ASN A 594 -42.44 2.05 -6.09
CA ASN A 594 -42.51 2.02 -7.56
C ASN A 594 -41.64 3.12 -8.16
N LEU A 595 -40.77 2.74 -9.10
CA LEU A 595 -40.09 3.66 -10.01
C LEU A 595 -41.09 4.72 -10.52
N PRO A 596 -40.80 6.01 -10.42
CA PRO A 596 -41.73 7.04 -10.83
C PRO A 596 -42.03 6.92 -12.34
N ALA A 597 -43.31 6.87 -12.69
CA ALA A 597 -43.74 6.93 -14.08
C ALA A 597 -43.39 8.31 -14.67
N ASN A 598 -43.06 8.35 -15.96
CA ASN A 598 -42.93 9.58 -16.77
C ASN A 598 -41.78 10.51 -16.32
N ILE A 599 -40.53 10.14 -16.62
CA ILE A 599 -39.36 10.99 -16.32
C ILE A 599 -39.16 12.00 -17.45
N THR A 600 -39.45 13.27 -17.20
CA THR A 600 -38.97 14.39 -18.02
C THR A 600 -37.93 15.15 -17.22
N GLY A 601 -36.67 14.78 -17.41
CA GLY A 601 -35.56 15.30 -16.63
C GLY A 601 -34.94 16.56 -17.22
N LEU A 602 -34.39 17.40 -16.36
CA LEU A 602 -33.57 18.55 -16.71
C LEU A 602 -32.24 18.48 -15.97
N LEU A 603 -31.13 18.47 -16.71
CA LEU A 603 -29.81 18.41 -16.10
C LEU A 603 -29.29 19.82 -15.81
N LEU A 604 -28.92 20.05 -14.55
CA LEU A 604 -28.36 21.30 -14.06
C LEU A 604 -26.85 21.15 -13.80
N TYR A 605 -26.07 22.01 -14.43
CA TYR A 605 -24.63 22.15 -14.28
C TYR A 605 -24.29 23.52 -13.68
N LYS A 606 -23.06 23.68 -13.17
CA LYS A 606 -22.62 24.89 -12.42
C LYS A 606 -22.89 26.21 -13.17
N ASN A 607 -22.80 26.20 -14.50
CA ASN A 607 -22.98 27.38 -15.34
C ASN A 607 -24.34 27.39 -16.07
N SER A 608 -25.25 26.48 -15.74
CA SER A 608 -26.55 26.39 -16.41
C SER A 608 -27.45 27.56 -16.06
N VAL A 609 -27.41 27.99 -14.81
CA VAL A 609 -28.21 29.11 -14.31
C VAL A 609 -27.30 30.24 -13.83
N THR A 610 -27.69 31.48 -14.12
CA THR A 610 -26.90 32.67 -13.78
C THR A 610 -26.56 32.68 -12.28
N ASN A 611 -25.27 32.79 -11.95
CA ASN A 611 -24.76 32.80 -10.59
C ASN A 611 -25.18 31.61 -9.71
N GLN A 612 -25.55 30.45 -10.31
CA GLN A 612 -26.02 29.27 -9.56
C GLN A 612 -27.29 29.55 -8.72
N ASN A 613 -28.08 30.56 -9.08
CA ASN A 613 -29.26 30.98 -8.33
C ASN A 613 -30.55 30.43 -8.96
N VAL A 614 -31.00 29.27 -8.47
CA VAL A 614 -32.30 28.70 -8.87
C VAL A 614 -33.39 29.34 -8.01
N THR A 615 -34.37 29.99 -8.65
CA THR A 615 -35.50 30.65 -7.98
C THR A 615 -36.77 29.80 -8.03
N THR A 616 -37.72 30.04 -7.12
CA THR A 616 -39.03 29.37 -7.14
C THR A 616 -39.77 29.58 -8.47
N SER A 617 -39.68 30.76 -9.08
CA SER A 617 -40.30 31.03 -10.39
C SER A 617 -39.70 30.19 -11.52
N MET A 618 -38.40 29.87 -11.46
CA MET A 618 -37.76 28.96 -12.41
C MET A 618 -38.27 27.53 -12.23
N ILE A 619 -38.38 27.07 -10.99
CA ILE A 619 -38.98 25.76 -10.68
C ILE A 619 -40.41 25.68 -11.21
N ASP A 620 -41.23 26.71 -10.96
CA ASP A 620 -42.61 26.77 -11.44
C ASP A 620 -42.67 26.77 -12.97
N ASN A 621 -41.78 27.50 -13.64
CA ASN A 621 -41.68 27.49 -15.09
C ASN A 621 -41.31 26.08 -15.62
N TRP A 622 -40.36 25.40 -14.99
CA TRP A 622 -39.99 24.03 -15.39
C TRP A 622 -41.15 23.05 -15.21
N ILE A 623 -41.85 23.10 -14.07
CA ILE A 623 -43.03 22.27 -13.80
C ILE A 623 -44.13 22.54 -14.83
N ASN A 624 -44.41 23.81 -15.14
CA ASN A 624 -45.42 24.20 -16.13
C ASN A 624 -45.08 23.73 -17.55
N ASN A 625 -43.79 23.55 -17.85
CA ASN A 625 -43.31 22.97 -19.10
C ASN A 625 -43.13 21.43 -19.03
N GLY A 626 -43.67 20.80 -17.99
CA GLY A 626 -43.72 19.34 -17.86
C GLY A 626 -42.43 18.67 -17.39
N ILE A 627 -41.48 19.43 -16.84
CA ILE A 627 -40.28 18.87 -16.19
C ILE A 627 -40.68 18.25 -14.85
N THR A 628 -40.28 17.00 -14.64
CA THR A 628 -40.61 16.20 -13.45
C THR A 628 -39.41 15.95 -12.55
N ASP A 629 -38.19 16.00 -13.10
CA ASP A 629 -36.96 15.64 -12.40
C ASP A 629 -35.84 16.64 -12.69
N LEU A 630 -35.10 17.06 -11.65
CA LEU A 630 -33.89 17.85 -11.77
C LEU A 630 -32.67 17.01 -11.41
N TYR A 631 -31.68 16.95 -12.30
CA TYR A 631 -30.41 16.26 -12.05
C TYR A 631 -29.31 17.29 -11.78
N ILE A 632 -28.96 17.46 -10.52
CA ILE A 632 -28.11 18.55 -10.04
C ILE A 632 -26.68 18.04 -9.90
N THR A 633 -25.75 18.58 -10.68
CA THR A 633 -24.34 18.15 -10.65
C THR A 633 -23.66 18.60 -9.35
N ILE A 634 -23.01 17.66 -8.67
CA ILE A 634 -22.32 17.90 -7.39
C ILE A 634 -20.82 17.65 -7.56
N ASN A 635 -20.05 18.73 -7.39
CA ASN A 635 -18.59 18.74 -7.50
C ASN A 635 -17.88 18.74 -6.12
N ASP A 636 -18.51 19.32 -5.10
CA ASP A 636 -18.15 19.27 -3.67
C ASP A 636 -19.44 19.57 -2.88
N TRP A 637 -19.73 18.86 -1.79
CA TRP A 637 -20.95 19.05 -1.01
C TRP A 637 -20.86 20.22 -0.02
N LYS A 638 -19.66 20.56 0.48
CA LYS A 638 -19.54 21.54 1.57
C LYS A 638 -19.91 22.96 1.14
N ASN A 639 -19.91 23.25 -0.17
CA ASN A 639 -20.18 24.56 -0.75
C ASN A 639 -20.97 24.48 -2.08
N ASN A 640 -21.92 23.55 -2.22
CA ASN A 640 -22.73 23.49 -3.45
C ASN A 640 -23.93 24.46 -3.39
N THR A 641 -23.67 25.72 -3.75
CA THR A 641 -24.68 26.78 -3.85
C THR A 641 -25.84 26.37 -4.76
N LEU A 642 -25.56 25.71 -5.89
CA LEU A 642 -26.60 25.27 -6.83
C LEU A 642 -27.56 24.26 -6.19
N LEU A 643 -27.04 23.24 -5.49
CA LEU A 643 -27.84 22.22 -4.80
C LEU A 643 -28.72 22.85 -3.72
N ASN A 644 -28.13 23.66 -2.84
CA ASN A 644 -28.85 24.27 -1.72
C ASN A 644 -29.94 25.23 -2.20
N ASN A 645 -29.64 26.07 -3.20
CA ASN A 645 -30.63 26.97 -3.80
C ASN A 645 -31.77 26.18 -4.47
N THR A 646 -31.45 25.09 -5.16
CA THR A 646 -32.46 24.26 -5.83
C THR A 646 -33.39 23.59 -4.81
N ILE A 647 -32.85 22.99 -3.75
CA ILE A 647 -33.65 22.37 -2.67
C ILE A 647 -34.58 23.40 -2.03
N ASN A 648 -34.06 24.57 -1.69
CA ASN A 648 -34.86 25.63 -1.07
C ASN A 648 -35.99 26.13 -1.98
N SER A 649 -35.68 26.36 -3.26
CA SER A 649 -36.66 26.85 -4.24
C SER A 649 -37.69 25.81 -4.64
N ALA A 650 -37.35 24.51 -4.58
CA ALA A 650 -38.25 23.41 -4.87
C ALA A 650 -39.09 22.94 -3.67
N LYS A 651 -38.92 23.56 -2.49
CA LYS A 651 -39.65 23.17 -1.28
C LYS A 651 -41.17 23.23 -1.51
N ASN A 652 -41.86 22.13 -1.21
CA ASN A 652 -43.30 21.93 -1.42
C ASN A 652 -43.76 22.04 -2.88
N LYS A 653 -42.85 21.87 -3.85
CA LYS A 653 -43.17 21.80 -5.28
C LYS A 653 -43.21 20.35 -5.74
N ASN A 654 -44.01 20.06 -6.75
CA ASN A 654 -44.14 18.71 -7.30
C ASN A 654 -43.05 18.42 -8.33
N ILE A 655 -41.79 18.39 -7.88
CA ILE A 655 -40.62 18.11 -8.72
C ILE A 655 -39.61 17.26 -7.94
N ARG A 656 -39.04 16.25 -8.59
CA ARG A 656 -38.07 15.33 -7.97
C ARG A 656 -36.65 15.84 -8.11
N LEU A 657 -35.85 15.76 -7.06
CA LEU A 657 -34.47 16.25 -7.02
C LEU A 657 -33.49 15.06 -6.97
N HIS A 658 -32.62 14.98 -7.97
CA HIS A 658 -31.59 13.96 -8.07
C HIS A 658 -30.19 14.57 -7.94
N ALA A 659 -29.43 14.05 -6.99
CA ALA A 659 -28.03 14.41 -6.80
C ALA A 659 -27.14 13.65 -7.80
N LYS A 660 -26.50 14.35 -8.74
CA LYS A 660 -25.63 13.76 -9.76
C LYS A 660 -24.16 13.84 -9.34
N LEU A 661 -23.54 12.70 -9.05
CA LEU A 661 -22.22 12.60 -8.43
C LEU A 661 -21.16 12.15 -9.43
N ASN A 662 -20.00 12.81 -9.46
CA ASN A 662 -18.87 12.40 -10.28
C ASN A 662 -18.04 11.33 -9.53
N VAL A 663 -18.13 10.06 -9.94
CA VAL A 663 -17.54 8.94 -9.19
C VAL A 663 -16.02 8.86 -9.33
N PHE A 664 -15.47 8.66 -10.53
CA PHE A 664 -14.01 8.60 -10.71
C PHE A 664 -13.35 9.93 -11.08
N TYR A 665 -14.16 10.96 -11.35
CA TYR A 665 -13.68 12.29 -11.72
C TYR A 665 -13.71 13.24 -10.52
N ASP A 666 -12.55 13.76 -10.14
CA ASP A 666 -12.36 14.61 -8.95
C ASP A 666 -12.10 16.08 -9.32
N THR A 667 -13.17 16.88 -9.25
CA THR A 667 -13.16 18.31 -9.56
C THR A 667 -12.41 19.18 -8.55
N SER A 668 -11.99 18.64 -7.40
CA SER A 668 -11.24 19.40 -6.39
C SER A 668 -9.75 19.55 -6.72
N LYS A 669 -9.23 18.76 -7.66
CA LYS A 669 -7.82 18.81 -8.09
C LYS A 669 -7.66 19.87 -9.18
N SER A 670 -6.79 20.85 -8.95
CA SER A 670 -6.59 22.08 -9.75
C SER A 670 -6.08 21.90 -11.19
N VAL A 671 -5.90 20.65 -11.67
CA VAL A 671 -5.26 20.36 -12.97
C VAL A 671 -6.23 19.80 -14.02
N GLN A 672 -7.54 19.82 -13.78
CA GLN A 672 -8.47 19.03 -14.59
C GLN A 672 -9.29 19.90 -15.57
N LYS A 673 -8.81 20.07 -16.80
CA LYS A 673 -9.66 20.38 -17.95
C LYS A 673 -9.93 19.11 -18.75
N TRP A 674 -11.19 18.88 -19.10
CA TRP A 674 -11.49 17.89 -20.13
C TRP A 674 -10.85 18.31 -21.44
N GLY A 675 -10.08 17.43 -22.07
CA GLY A 675 -9.50 17.69 -23.38
C GLY A 675 -8.20 18.52 -23.40
N ALA A 676 -7.63 18.88 -22.26
CA ALA A 676 -6.27 19.42 -22.22
C ALA A 676 -5.58 19.06 -20.89
N SER A 677 -4.77 18.01 -20.94
CA SER A 677 -3.66 17.71 -20.02
C SER A 677 -4.01 17.57 -18.52
N LYS A 678 -4.07 16.30 -18.05
CA LYS A 678 -3.99 15.84 -16.63
C LYS A 678 -5.30 15.76 -15.81
N GLY A 679 -6.37 15.22 -16.39
CA GLY A 679 -7.47 14.64 -15.60
C GLY A 679 -7.10 13.26 -15.03
N TYR A 680 -6.87 13.16 -13.72
CA TYR A 680 -6.63 11.86 -13.07
C TYR A 680 -7.98 11.19 -12.76
N ILE A 681 -8.21 10.01 -13.35
CA ILE A 681 -9.23 9.05 -12.88
C ILE A 681 -8.68 8.37 -11.64
N ASP A 682 -9.43 8.41 -10.55
CA ASP A 682 -9.07 7.77 -9.30
C ASP A 682 -10.06 6.65 -9.00
N LEU A 683 -9.63 5.41 -9.27
CA LEU A 683 -10.42 4.19 -9.08
C LEU A 683 -10.66 3.87 -7.59
N ASN A 684 -9.98 4.56 -6.67
CA ASN A 684 -10.06 4.30 -5.23
C ASN A 684 -11.05 5.25 -4.51
N ARG A 685 -11.84 6.05 -5.24
CA ARG A 685 -12.76 7.05 -4.65
C ARG A 685 -14.03 6.48 -4.03
N THR A 686 -14.24 5.16 -4.04
CA THR A 686 -15.48 4.54 -3.52
C THR A 686 -15.84 5.01 -2.11
N GLU A 687 -14.88 5.03 -1.17
CA GLU A 687 -15.13 5.48 0.21
C GLU A 687 -15.38 7.00 0.30
N THR A 688 -14.73 7.80 -0.55
CA THR A 688 -14.99 9.24 -0.65
C THR A 688 -16.42 9.50 -1.14
N ILE A 689 -16.89 8.73 -2.12
CA ILE A 689 -18.26 8.84 -2.63
C ILE A 689 -19.28 8.36 -1.58
N LYS A 690 -18.98 7.32 -0.79
CA LYS A 690 -19.84 6.93 0.35
C LYS A 690 -20.02 8.06 1.36
N LYS A 691 -18.94 8.75 1.73
CA LYS A 691 -19.02 9.94 2.60
C LYS A 691 -19.85 11.06 1.99
N LEU A 692 -19.75 11.27 0.68
CA LEU A 692 -20.59 12.23 -0.05
C LEU A 692 -22.08 11.83 0.00
N ILE A 693 -22.38 10.54 -0.21
CA ILE A 693 -23.74 9.99 -0.09
C ILE A 693 -24.28 10.18 1.33
N ASP A 694 -23.47 9.97 2.37
CA ASP A 694 -23.89 10.18 3.77
C ASP A 694 -24.37 11.61 4.03
N GLU A 695 -23.76 12.61 3.41
CA GLU A 695 -24.16 14.01 3.59
C GLU A 695 -25.38 14.37 2.74
N ILE A 696 -25.42 13.91 1.49
CA ILE A 696 -26.51 14.22 0.56
C ILE A 696 -27.82 13.57 1.03
N THR A 697 -27.76 12.35 1.57
CA THR A 697 -28.96 11.63 2.06
C THR A 697 -29.61 12.29 3.28
N LYS A 698 -28.93 13.25 3.94
CA LYS A 698 -29.53 14.10 4.98
C LYS A 698 -30.38 15.24 4.40
N LEU A 699 -30.26 15.51 3.11
CA LEU A 699 -30.99 16.57 2.40
C LEU A 699 -32.30 16.03 1.81
N GLN A 700 -33.22 16.93 1.48
CA GLN A 700 -34.49 16.59 0.84
C GLN A 700 -34.28 16.32 -0.66
N ILE A 701 -33.79 15.13 -0.98
CA ILE A 701 -33.58 14.62 -2.34
C ILE A 701 -34.33 13.29 -2.56
N ASP A 702 -34.68 13.01 -3.82
CA ASP A 702 -35.47 11.84 -4.23
C ASP A 702 -34.61 10.74 -4.88
N GLY A 703 -33.42 11.11 -5.39
CA GLY A 703 -32.54 10.15 -6.05
C GLY A 703 -31.09 10.58 -6.17
N ILE A 704 -30.25 9.62 -6.56
CA ILE A 704 -28.82 9.77 -6.74
C ILE A 704 -28.44 9.19 -8.10
N CYS A 705 -27.84 10.04 -8.93
CA CYS A 705 -27.33 9.68 -10.25
C CYS A 705 -25.80 9.55 -10.20
N LEU A 706 -25.27 8.38 -10.48
CA LEU A 706 -23.83 8.13 -10.56
C LEU A 706 -23.33 8.48 -11.96
N ASP A 707 -22.60 9.57 -12.07
CA ASP A 707 -21.90 9.98 -13.28
C ASP A 707 -20.42 9.62 -13.18
N TYR A 708 -19.68 9.66 -14.29
CA TYR A 708 -18.23 9.44 -14.27
C TYR A 708 -17.74 8.09 -13.77
N LEU A 709 -18.62 7.11 -13.72
CA LEU A 709 -18.24 5.73 -13.48
C LEU A 709 -17.88 5.08 -14.83
N ARG A 710 -16.72 5.50 -15.37
CA ARG A 710 -16.12 5.01 -16.62
C ARG A 710 -14.63 5.32 -16.72
N TYR A 711 -13.93 4.58 -17.57
CA TYR A 711 -12.59 4.94 -18.08
C TYR A 711 -12.68 6.11 -19.08
N PRO A 712 -11.57 6.77 -19.49
CA PRO A 712 -11.63 7.98 -20.31
C PRO A 712 -11.85 7.69 -21.81
N GLY A 713 -11.98 6.43 -22.21
CA GLY A 713 -11.97 6.00 -23.61
C GLY A 713 -10.56 5.67 -24.11
N THR A 714 -10.41 5.37 -25.39
CA THR A 714 -9.21 4.82 -26.07
C THR A 714 -8.32 5.85 -26.77
N GLY A 715 -8.67 7.14 -26.73
CA GLY A 715 -7.99 8.17 -27.54
C GLY A 715 -7.06 9.12 -26.78
N ASP A 716 -7.17 9.27 -25.46
CA ASP A 716 -6.51 10.38 -24.75
C ASP A 716 -5.15 10.00 -24.15
N LYS A 717 -4.12 9.82 -25.00
CA LYS A 717 -2.72 9.51 -24.63
C LYS A 717 -2.11 10.41 -23.54
N SER A 718 -2.79 11.49 -23.13
CA SER A 718 -2.35 12.45 -22.13
C SER A 718 -2.67 12.11 -20.66
N THR A 719 -3.44 11.05 -20.38
CA THR A 719 -3.95 10.76 -19.01
C THR A 719 -3.01 9.97 -18.09
N GLY A 720 -1.85 9.51 -18.57
CA GLY A 720 -0.90 8.73 -17.76
C GLY A 720 -1.39 7.34 -17.32
N MET A 721 -2.61 6.93 -17.71
CA MET A 721 -3.13 5.59 -17.47
C MET A 721 -2.47 4.55 -18.39
N ASN A 722 -2.31 3.33 -17.88
CA ASN A 722 -1.89 2.19 -18.68
C ASN A 722 -3.04 1.80 -19.63
N TRP A 723 -2.85 1.99 -20.93
CA TRP A 723 -3.87 1.74 -21.96
C TRP A 723 -4.19 0.25 -22.16
N ASN A 724 -3.29 -0.62 -21.69
CA ASN A 724 -3.38 -2.07 -21.82
C ASN A 724 -4.08 -2.73 -20.62
N ILE A 725 -5.19 -2.15 -20.14
CA ILE A 725 -6.05 -2.82 -19.16
C ILE A 725 -7.00 -3.75 -19.94
N PRO A 726 -7.03 -5.06 -19.64
CA PRO A 726 -7.96 -5.98 -20.28
C PRO A 726 -9.42 -5.52 -20.12
N GLU A 727 -10.23 -5.69 -21.16
CA GLU A 727 -11.66 -5.33 -21.15
C GLU A 727 -12.37 -5.88 -19.92
N LYS A 728 -12.16 -7.17 -19.62
CA LYS A 728 -12.75 -7.83 -18.46
C LYS A 728 -12.45 -7.09 -17.16
N THR A 729 -11.21 -6.66 -16.96
CA THR A 729 -10.82 -5.90 -15.75
C THR A 729 -11.53 -4.56 -15.67
N LYS A 730 -11.69 -3.85 -16.80
CA LYS A 730 -12.45 -2.58 -16.83
C LYS A 730 -13.91 -2.82 -16.45
N VAL A 731 -14.53 -3.84 -17.05
CA VAL A 731 -15.93 -4.20 -16.79
C VAL A 731 -16.16 -4.61 -15.35
N ASP A 732 -15.28 -5.45 -14.79
CA ASP A 732 -15.36 -5.90 -13.40
C ASP A 732 -15.24 -4.71 -12.43
N ASN A 733 -14.29 -3.80 -12.65
CA ASN A 733 -14.10 -2.63 -11.80
C ASN A 733 -15.33 -1.70 -11.77
N ILE A 734 -15.90 -1.42 -12.95
CA ILE A 734 -17.09 -0.56 -13.07
C ILE A 734 -18.30 -1.24 -12.42
N THR A 735 -18.52 -2.52 -12.72
CA THR A 735 -19.69 -3.27 -12.22
C THR A 735 -19.64 -3.45 -10.70
N ASN A 736 -18.47 -3.78 -10.14
CA ASN A 736 -18.31 -3.94 -8.69
C ASN A 736 -18.45 -2.61 -7.94
N THR A 737 -17.90 -1.53 -8.49
CA THR A 737 -18.04 -0.20 -7.89
C THR A 737 -19.50 0.27 -7.93
N LEU A 738 -20.18 0.10 -9.07
CA LEU A 738 -21.60 0.42 -9.21
C LEU A 738 -22.42 -0.33 -8.16
N LYS A 739 -22.25 -1.66 -8.07
CA LYS A 739 -22.96 -2.49 -7.10
C LYS A 739 -22.73 -2.00 -5.67
N THR A 740 -21.47 -1.74 -5.32
CA THR A 740 -21.10 -1.28 -3.98
C THR A 740 -21.78 0.04 -3.62
N LEU A 741 -21.79 1.00 -4.54
CA LEU A 741 -22.40 2.31 -4.32
C LEU A 741 -23.93 2.24 -4.32
N THR A 742 -24.55 1.48 -5.23
CA THR A 742 -26.01 1.30 -5.22
C THR A 742 -26.46 0.63 -3.94
N ASP A 743 -25.82 -0.47 -3.52
CA ASP A 743 -26.17 -1.17 -2.26
C ASP A 743 -26.05 -0.20 -1.07
N TYR A 744 -25.00 0.64 -1.07
CA TYR A 744 -24.82 1.66 -0.04
C TYR A 744 -25.94 2.71 -0.07
N ILE A 745 -26.30 3.24 -1.23
CA ILE A 745 -27.39 4.21 -1.38
C ILE A 745 -28.71 3.60 -0.87
N LYS A 746 -29.03 2.37 -1.28
CA LYS A 746 -30.25 1.67 -0.85
C LYS A 746 -30.25 1.38 0.65
N SER A 747 -29.08 1.23 1.28
CA SER A 747 -28.97 1.10 2.74
C SER A 747 -29.33 2.39 3.51
N LYS A 748 -29.27 3.56 2.87
CA LYS A 748 -29.60 4.86 3.49
C LYS A 748 -31.08 5.20 3.40
N GLY A 749 -31.83 4.55 2.52
CA GLY A 749 -33.24 4.82 2.30
C GLY A 749 -33.72 4.44 0.91
N GLN A 750 -34.99 4.71 0.65
CA GLN A 750 -35.60 4.45 -0.65
C GLN A 750 -35.30 5.59 -1.62
N TYR A 751 -34.07 5.64 -2.12
CA TYR A 751 -33.66 6.59 -3.15
C TYR A 751 -33.73 5.96 -4.54
N THR A 752 -34.16 6.75 -5.53
CA THR A 752 -34.04 6.38 -6.93
C THR A 752 -32.57 6.41 -7.34
N THR A 753 -32.09 5.37 -8.01
CA THR A 753 -30.69 5.22 -8.43
C THR A 753 -30.61 5.19 -9.95
N SER A 754 -29.75 6.03 -10.50
CA SER A 754 -29.48 6.05 -11.94
C SER A 754 -27.99 6.16 -12.23
N MET A 755 -27.58 5.81 -13.44
CA MET A 755 -26.19 5.94 -13.87
C MET A 755 -26.10 6.45 -15.31
N THR A 756 -25.16 7.37 -15.57
CA THR A 756 -24.85 7.80 -16.94
C THR A 756 -23.99 6.76 -17.66
N VAL A 757 -24.29 6.51 -18.93
CA VAL A 757 -23.52 5.61 -19.78
C VAL A 757 -23.22 6.24 -21.13
N MET A 758 -22.05 5.93 -21.67
CA MET A 758 -21.66 6.37 -23.01
C MET A 758 -22.53 5.71 -24.08
N PRO A 759 -22.79 6.37 -25.23
CA PRO A 759 -23.63 5.85 -26.30
C PRO A 759 -22.91 4.89 -27.28
N ASP A 760 -21.62 4.61 -27.07
CA ASP A 760 -20.73 3.94 -28.04
C ASP A 760 -20.95 2.41 -28.22
N THR A 761 -22.16 1.90 -27.96
CA THR A 761 -22.60 0.51 -28.23
C THR A 761 -21.57 -0.58 -27.87
N THR A 762 -21.07 -1.36 -28.83
CA THR A 762 -20.08 -2.45 -28.64
C THR A 762 -18.71 -1.95 -28.20
N TYR A 763 -18.40 -0.67 -28.42
CA TYR A 763 -17.16 -0.06 -27.97
C TYR A 763 -17.17 0.25 -26.47
N ASN A 764 -18.34 0.25 -25.85
CA ASN A 764 -18.49 0.72 -24.48
C ASN A 764 -17.73 -0.15 -23.44
N PRO A 765 -17.81 -1.49 -23.49
CA PRO A 765 -17.00 -2.35 -22.60
C PRO A 765 -15.48 -2.17 -22.77
N PRO A 766 -14.88 -2.28 -23.98
CA PRO A 766 -13.43 -2.18 -24.13
C PRO A 766 -12.88 -0.75 -23.89
N ALA A 767 -13.64 0.30 -24.21
CA ALA A 767 -13.18 1.68 -24.08
C ALA A 767 -13.42 2.26 -22.69
N TYR A 768 -14.62 2.07 -22.16
CA TYR A 768 -15.10 2.77 -20.96
C TYR A 768 -15.33 1.82 -19.77
N GLY A 769 -15.29 0.50 -19.99
CA GLY A 769 -15.61 -0.52 -18.97
C GLY A 769 -17.10 -0.67 -18.71
N GLN A 770 -17.97 -0.04 -19.50
CA GLN A 770 -19.41 -0.04 -19.25
C GLN A 770 -20.10 -1.14 -20.08
N HIS A 771 -20.59 -2.18 -19.41
CA HIS A 771 -21.31 -3.28 -20.03
C HIS A 771 -22.81 -3.22 -19.70
N TYR A 772 -23.65 -2.73 -20.62
CA TYR A 772 -25.06 -2.37 -20.34
C TYR A 772 -25.88 -3.48 -19.66
N SER A 773 -25.74 -4.74 -20.09
CA SER A 773 -26.49 -5.86 -19.50
C SER A 773 -26.06 -6.21 -18.07
N GLN A 774 -24.82 -5.89 -17.69
CA GLN A 774 -24.30 -6.10 -16.33
C GLN A 774 -24.59 -4.91 -15.41
N LEU A 775 -24.67 -3.69 -15.96
CA LEU A 775 -24.94 -2.47 -15.19
C LEU A 775 -26.43 -2.23 -14.95
N SER A 776 -27.28 -2.46 -15.96
CA SER A 776 -28.72 -2.19 -15.86
C SER A 776 -29.44 -2.91 -14.71
N PRO A 777 -29.01 -4.09 -14.21
CA PRO A 777 -29.60 -4.68 -13.02
C PRO A 777 -29.26 -4.02 -11.69
N LEU A 778 -28.25 -3.16 -11.66
CA LEU A 778 -27.69 -2.58 -10.45
C LEU A 778 -28.21 -1.18 -10.17
N VAL A 779 -29.08 -0.64 -11.01
CA VAL A 779 -29.71 0.69 -10.85
C VAL A 779 -31.16 0.65 -11.32
N ASP A 780 -31.94 1.64 -10.94
CA ASP A 780 -33.35 1.73 -11.34
C ASP A 780 -33.50 2.08 -12.84
N TYR A 781 -32.58 2.89 -13.40
CA TYR A 781 -32.45 3.11 -14.85
C TYR A 781 -31.06 3.58 -15.28
N LEU A 782 -30.72 3.33 -16.55
CA LEU A 782 -29.53 3.89 -17.20
C LEU A 782 -29.87 5.18 -17.95
N ILE A 783 -28.91 6.10 -18.03
CA ILE A 783 -29.00 7.37 -18.75
C ILE A 783 -27.94 7.40 -19.88
N PRO A 784 -28.27 6.92 -21.09
CA PRO A 784 -27.40 7.07 -22.25
C PRO A 784 -27.22 8.54 -22.64
N LEU A 785 -25.98 8.99 -22.77
CA LEU A 785 -25.62 10.37 -23.13
C LEU A 785 -25.61 10.55 -24.67
N THR A 786 -26.79 10.67 -25.28
CA THR A 786 -26.98 10.70 -26.75
C THR A 786 -26.75 12.09 -27.37
N TYR A 787 -25.54 12.62 -27.23
CA TYR A 787 -25.18 13.97 -27.67
C TYR A 787 -24.81 14.00 -29.16
N LYS A 788 -25.82 13.91 -30.03
CA LYS A 788 -25.63 13.69 -31.47
C LYS A 788 -24.67 14.70 -32.13
N TYR A 789 -24.62 15.96 -31.70
CA TYR A 789 -23.77 16.95 -32.37
C TYR A 789 -22.27 16.75 -32.06
N GLN A 790 -21.89 16.35 -30.83
CA GLN A 790 -20.49 16.00 -30.50
C GLN A 790 -20.02 14.76 -31.24
N TYR A 791 -20.93 13.84 -31.55
CA TYR A 791 -20.63 12.65 -32.34
C TYR A 791 -20.71 12.91 -33.85
N ASN A 792 -21.08 14.13 -34.27
CA ASN A 792 -21.37 14.50 -35.65
C ASN A 792 -22.42 13.55 -36.30
N GLN A 793 -23.55 13.35 -35.61
CA GLN A 793 -24.61 12.39 -35.92
C GLN A 793 -26.00 13.06 -36.01
N ASN A 794 -27.02 12.27 -36.35
CA ASN A 794 -28.42 12.69 -36.51
C ASN A 794 -29.39 11.85 -35.64
N ASP A 795 -30.70 12.07 -35.78
CA ASP A 795 -31.72 11.38 -34.96
C ASP A 795 -31.82 9.88 -35.24
N THR A 796 -31.49 9.45 -36.46
CA THR A 796 -31.40 8.03 -36.81
C THR A 796 -30.32 7.32 -35.99
N TRP A 797 -29.19 7.98 -35.75
CA TRP A 797 -28.14 7.44 -34.88
C TRP A 797 -28.63 7.30 -33.43
N ILE A 798 -29.34 8.29 -32.89
CA ILE A 798 -29.95 8.22 -31.55
C ILE A 798 -30.85 6.99 -31.46
N ASN A 799 -31.77 6.82 -32.42
CA ASN A 799 -32.67 5.67 -32.46
C ASN A 799 -31.91 4.33 -32.46
N ASN A 800 -30.86 4.22 -33.27
CA ASN A 800 -30.05 3.00 -33.38
C ASN A 800 -29.31 2.67 -32.08
N VAL A 801 -28.68 3.67 -31.45
CA VAL A 801 -27.98 3.50 -30.17
C VAL A 801 -28.96 3.06 -29.08
N ILE A 802 -30.11 3.71 -28.97
CA ILE A 802 -31.09 3.39 -27.94
C ILE A 802 -31.72 2.00 -28.17
N ASN A 803 -32.01 1.63 -29.42
CA ASN A 803 -32.43 0.25 -29.76
C ASN A 803 -31.38 -0.79 -29.38
N TYR A 804 -30.09 -0.51 -29.65
CA TYR A 804 -29.01 -1.40 -29.24
C TYR A 804 -28.97 -1.57 -27.73
N ILE A 805 -29.02 -0.48 -26.96
CA ILE A 805 -28.97 -0.54 -25.49
C ILE A 805 -30.20 -1.28 -24.93
N ASN A 806 -31.40 -0.98 -25.44
CA ASN A 806 -32.64 -1.69 -25.04
C ASN A 806 -32.53 -3.21 -25.22
N ASN A 807 -31.96 -3.65 -26.35
CA ASN A 807 -31.73 -5.08 -26.61
C ASN A 807 -30.75 -5.69 -25.60
N GLN A 808 -29.71 -4.97 -25.21
CA GLN A 808 -28.74 -5.44 -24.21
C GLN A 808 -29.34 -5.50 -22.79
N THR A 809 -30.21 -4.55 -22.43
CA THR A 809 -30.78 -4.46 -21.08
C THR A 809 -32.06 -5.29 -20.91
N LYS A 810 -32.54 -5.97 -21.97
CA LYS A 810 -33.80 -6.73 -22.00
C LYS A 810 -34.98 -5.89 -21.52
N ASN A 811 -35.07 -4.63 -21.97
CA ASN A 811 -36.09 -3.66 -21.60
C ASN A 811 -36.07 -3.19 -20.13
N LYS A 812 -34.95 -3.31 -19.40
CA LYS A 812 -34.78 -2.51 -18.17
C LYS A 812 -34.78 -1.02 -18.52
N LYS A 813 -35.38 -0.21 -17.63
CA LYS A 813 -35.68 1.20 -17.90
C LYS A 813 -34.42 1.97 -18.33
N ILE A 814 -34.51 2.64 -19.48
CA ILE A 814 -33.51 3.60 -19.95
C ILE A 814 -34.18 4.95 -20.15
N VAL A 815 -33.46 6.01 -19.81
CA VAL A 815 -33.93 7.39 -19.91
C VAL A 815 -32.84 8.20 -20.63
N PRO A 816 -32.87 8.29 -21.96
CA PRO A 816 -31.84 8.95 -22.75
C PRO A 816 -31.71 10.43 -22.40
N ALA A 817 -30.47 10.92 -22.28
CA ALA A 817 -30.19 12.34 -22.22
C ALA A 817 -29.92 12.87 -23.62
N ILE A 818 -30.75 13.80 -24.09
CA ILE A 818 -30.63 14.46 -25.38
C ILE A 818 -30.05 15.87 -25.21
N GLN A 819 -29.23 16.27 -26.17
CA GLN A 819 -28.58 17.57 -26.17
C GLN A 819 -29.56 18.69 -26.51
N THR A 820 -29.39 19.88 -25.93
CA THR A 820 -30.19 21.10 -26.18
C THR A 820 -29.42 22.18 -26.96
N TYR A 821 -28.21 21.85 -27.43
CA TYR A 821 -27.29 22.76 -28.12
C TYR A 821 -26.49 22.02 -29.21
N THR A 822 -25.77 22.73 -30.09
CA THR A 822 -25.04 22.09 -31.21
C THR A 822 -23.51 22.03 -31.07
N ASP A 823 -22.90 22.75 -30.14
CA ASP A 823 -21.44 22.82 -29.95
C ASP A 823 -21.06 23.12 -28.49
N ASP A 824 -19.87 22.74 -28.01
CA ASP A 824 -19.46 22.93 -26.59
C ASP A 824 -18.88 24.33 -26.27
N ASN A 825 -19.06 25.35 -27.12
CA ASN A 825 -18.55 26.70 -26.88
C ASN A 825 -19.44 27.48 -25.90
N HIS A 826 -19.52 27.04 -24.65
CA HIS A 826 -20.26 27.76 -23.61
C HIS A 826 -19.59 29.10 -23.28
N PRO A 827 -20.35 30.21 -23.17
CA PRO A 827 -21.82 30.35 -23.17
C PRO A 827 -22.45 30.71 -24.55
N THR A 828 -21.69 30.69 -25.64
CA THR A 828 -22.10 31.12 -26.99
C THR A 828 -22.69 30.01 -27.87
N THR A 829 -23.01 28.86 -27.28
CA THR A 829 -23.48 27.67 -28.00
C THR A 829 -24.78 27.93 -28.75
N THR A 830 -24.91 27.42 -29.97
CA THR A 830 -26.17 27.53 -30.71
C THR A 830 -27.23 26.63 -30.07
N LYS A 831 -28.37 27.24 -29.69
CA LYS A 831 -29.49 26.55 -29.06
C LYS A 831 -30.27 25.72 -30.08
N ILE A 832 -30.76 24.55 -29.68
CA ILE A 832 -31.61 23.72 -30.54
C ILE A 832 -33.06 24.23 -30.49
N THR A 833 -33.71 24.29 -31.66
CA THR A 833 -35.11 24.70 -31.77
C THR A 833 -36.06 23.70 -31.11
N LYS A 834 -37.20 24.19 -30.62
CA LYS A 834 -38.30 23.36 -30.09
C LYS A 834 -38.65 22.20 -31.02
N SER A 835 -38.83 22.48 -32.32
CA SER A 835 -39.22 21.48 -33.32
C SER A 835 -38.19 20.35 -33.48
N ASN A 836 -36.89 20.67 -33.43
CA ASN A 836 -35.85 19.65 -33.50
C ASN A 836 -35.78 18.79 -32.23
N LEU A 837 -35.96 19.38 -31.05
CA LEU A 837 -36.07 18.63 -29.79
C LEU A 837 -37.26 17.67 -29.85
N GLU A 838 -38.44 18.16 -30.24
CA GLU A 838 -39.65 17.35 -30.34
C GLU A 838 -39.53 16.23 -31.37
N THR A 839 -38.86 16.47 -32.51
CA THR A 839 -38.59 15.42 -33.50
C THR A 839 -37.76 14.29 -32.89
N THR A 840 -36.71 14.62 -32.14
CA THR A 840 -35.88 13.63 -31.44
C THR A 840 -36.70 12.89 -30.36
N MET A 841 -37.50 13.62 -29.59
CA MET A 841 -38.37 13.04 -28.55
C MET A 841 -39.40 12.07 -29.13
N LYS A 842 -40.08 12.44 -30.23
CA LYS A 842 -41.06 11.60 -30.92
C LYS A 842 -40.45 10.29 -31.43
N ILE A 843 -39.20 10.31 -31.90
CA ILE A 843 -38.47 9.09 -32.28
C ILE A 843 -38.24 8.18 -31.07
N LEU A 844 -37.73 8.73 -29.96
CA LEU A 844 -37.48 7.99 -28.73
C LEU A 844 -38.76 7.40 -28.10
N ILE A 845 -39.86 8.15 -28.18
CA ILE A 845 -41.20 7.74 -27.73
C ILE A 845 -41.72 6.59 -28.60
N LYS A 846 -41.87 6.85 -29.91
CA LYS A 846 -42.59 5.96 -30.82
C LYS A 846 -41.80 4.70 -31.18
N GLN A 847 -40.50 4.85 -31.42
CA GLN A 847 -39.67 3.77 -31.94
C GLN A 847 -38.96 2.99 -30.83
N ASN A 848 -38.46 3.70 -29.81
CA ASN A 848 -37.68 3.07 -28.74
C ASN A 848 -38.49 2.75 -27.48
N LYS A 849 -39.76 3.17 -27.40
CA LYS A 849 -40.60 3.04 -26.20
C LYS A 849 -39.88 3.55 -24.94
N SER A 850 -39.12 4.64 -25.10
CA SER A 850 -38.41 5.26 -23.98
C SER A 850 -39.40 5.53 -22.85
N GLN A 851 -38.98 5.38 -21.59
CA GLN A 851 -39.86 5.62 -20.42
C GLN A 851 -39.69 7.02 -19.81
N GLY A 852 -38.87 7.83 -20.47
CA GLY A 852 -38.59 9.20 -20.12
C GLY A 852 -37.47 9.77 -20.99
N ILE A 853 -37.21 11.06 -20.85
CA ILE A 853 -36.18 11.81 -21.58
C ILE A 853 -35.56 12.82 -20.64
N ILE A 854 -34.24 13.03 -20.73
CA ILE A 854 -33.53 14.08 -19.98
C ILE A 854 -32.99 15.13 -20.96
N LEU A 855 -33.19 16.41 -20.68
CA LEU A 855 -32.67 17.53 -21.45
C LEU A 855 -31.31 17.98 -20.88
N TYR A 856 -30.25 17.91 -21.70
CA TYR A 856 -28.90 18.34 -21.34
C TYR A 856 -28.46 19.53 -22.21
N TYR A 857 -28.32 20.75 -21.67
CA TYR A 857 -28.66 21.20 -20.32
C TYR A 857 -29.46 22.52 -20.34
N GLU A 858 -30.03 22.89 -19.19
CA GLU A 858 -30.99 24.00 -19.03
C GLU A 858 -30.59 25.32 -19.72
N GLY A 859 -29.37 25.82 -19.49
CA GLY A 859 -28.90 27.11 -20.03
C GLY A 859 -28.82 27.22 -21.57
N ALA A 860 -29.11 26.14 -22.30
CA ALA A 860 -29.18 26.15 -23.77
C ALA A 860 -30.58 25.87 -24.34
N ILE A 861 -31.64 25.90 -23.52
CA ILE A 861 -33.02 25.78 -23.99
C ILE A 861 -33.56 27.17 -24.31
N GLU A 862 -33.93 27.41 -25.57
CA GLU A 862 -34.61 28.66 -25.97
C GLU A 862 -36.11 28.61 -25.69
N THR A 863 -36.74 27.49 -26.03
CA THR A 863 -38.15 27.22 -25.79
C THR A 863 -38.28 25.74 -25.43
N TYR A 864 -38.98 25.45 -24.33
CA TYR A 864 -39.17 24.07 -23.89
C TYR A 864 -40.02 23.28 -24.90
N PRO A 865 -39.68 22.01 -25.15
CA PRO A 865 -40.51 21.12 -25.95
C PRO A 865 -41.84 20.87 -25.27
N THR A 866 -42.82 20.43 -26.05
CA THR A 866 -44.11 19.96 -25.53
C THR A 866 -43.86 18.86 -24.49
N PRO A 867 -44.57 18.86 -23.34
CA PRO A 867 -44.37 17.87 -22.29
C PRO A 867 -44.38 16.44 -22.83
N TYR A 868 -43.47 15.61 -22.33
CA TYR A 868 -43.28 14.23 -22.78
C TYR A 868 -44.58 13.42 -22.79
N ASN A 869 -45.43 13.56 -21.76
CA ASN A 869 -46.72 12.84 -21.69
C ASN A 869 -47.68 13.27 -22.80
N THR A 870 -47.70 14.55 -23.15
CA THR A 870 -48.51 15.05 -24.27
C THR A 870 -47.98 14.51 -25.59
N LEU A 871 -46.66 14.47 -25.79
CA LEU A 871 -46.04 13.86 -26.97
C LEU A 871 -46.19 12.34 -27.06
N MET A 872 -46.46 11.67 -25.93
CA MET A 872 -46.76 10.23 -25.86
C MET A 872 -48.22 9.95 -26.22
N GLU A 873 -49.13 10.88 -25.90
CA GLU A 873 -50.55 10.82 -26.26
C GLU A 873 -50.78 11.14 -27.74
N GLU A 874 -50.00 12.08 -28.31
CA GLU A 874 -49.91 12.37 -29.76
C GLU A 874 -49.33 11.20 -30.58
#